data_AF-A0AAJ0DJK8-F1
#
_entry.id   AF-A0AAJ0DJK8-F1
#
_cell.length_a   1.000
_cell.length_b   1.000
_cell.length_c   1.000
_cell.angle_alpha   90.00
_cell.angle_beta   90.00
_cell.angle_gamma   90.00
#
_symmetry.space_group_name_H-M   'P 1'
#
loop_
_entity.id
_entity.type
_entity.pdbx_description
1 polymer ?
#
loop_
_entity_poly.entity_id
_entity_poly.type
_entity_poly.pdbx_seq_one_letter_code
_entity_poly.pdbx_strand_id
1 'polypeptide(L)'
;MASQLELSSCPTAPDCISWSKDNLIAVAGGDIITLLVPRLKDSDQNGKLWDNLNFAVNAFTAEEVPIAESLSFKNFSVGEEQSHRHVQALAWSSPGLGKRKYETSEQFDERLQVAQRVRAFAWGPHHNFVVATEADEIVLLRVTSPYDILTPGPQQWRVDVAGSFSSATLAVNQLRAHIYDTEKVDENTRALAEVTRVADHIAWSAAETAESPASRSTIAFISQGRLFCAAVEGSSQSDDSKPSLIVLARHRFLHSHSDLTGPLRFVPDSRLLIAFGPDSEFCVDTVADPKDPSGHSSHHLDGRWDEVTGVAFTQTNSGASQLHITSMLSSSDAATAVLTLPFDKAESATAPAWQEALVNTKAAFGTQHKLGTNVLDRVWGLATSPLGDLMITATTLLPSHALSYVTENDQRTSINITREHRHDAILPTNGGTSLLSGVTSAVLLFSLKAHLAQQNTKTGSEVLVQAMLDCANGSASAVENLLADASRESIEPLEYARVLRARLATTPELMSARFKLLADFALEISTTADQIIKPVLQTVVGGILALPEQFSQAGELSSKIRKVYQVLDSRLHPGRAAASMDEEIQSWREECLICAAGIDFESTKWACCTNGHRFTRCGLTLLTMQRPGISKQCSICGMQFLDEWSLEALAQPQGDEDIVMTEETIEGNKADGTADKAWVHVSRSSTEREASLARILFAAFDKCIYCGGDF
;
A
#
# COMPACT_ATOMS: atom_id res chain seq x y z
N MET A 1 5.46 26.12 1.55
CA MET A 1 5.43 25.61 2.92
C MET A 1 6.65 24.74 3.09
N ALA A 2 7.64 25.19 3.86
CA ALA A 2 8.44 24.25 4.63
C ALA A 2 7.63 24.03 5.91
N SER A 3 6.84 22.96 5.99
CA SER A 3 6.22 22.62 7.27
C SER A 3 7.24 21.81 8.04
N GLN A 4 7.73 22.38 9.14
CA GLN A 4 8.63 21.71 10.07
C GLN A 4 7.81 21.10 11.20
N LEU A 5 8.02 19.82 11.47
CA LEU A 5 7.44 19.10 12.61
C LEU A 5 8.58 18.57 13.49
N GLU A 6 8.41 18.63 14.81
CA GLU A 6 9.33 17.99 15.75
C GLU A 6 8.69 16.73 16.34
N LEU A 7 9.41 15.62 16.27
CA LEU A 7 9.06 14.36 16.90
C LEU A 7 9.94 14.13 18.13
N SER A 8 9.36 13.52 19.16
CA SER A 8 10.03 13.20 20.43
C SER A 8 10.81 11.88 20.40
N SER A 9 11.00 11.27 19.22
CA SER A 9 11.73 10.02 19.04
C SER A 9 12.90 10.26 18.08
N CYS A 10 14.01 9.54 18.29
CA CYS A 10 15.20 9.60 17.44
C CYS A 10 15.32 8.30 16.61
N PRO A 11 15.50 8.38 15.28
CA PRO A 11 15.76 7.22 14.46
C PRO A 11 17.05 6.51 14.86
N THR A 12 17.05 5.19 14.67
CA THR A 12 18.19 4.31 14.91
C THR A 12 18.71 3.63 13.64
N ALA A 13 17.89 3.61 12.59
CA ALA A 13 18.20 2.98 11.31
C ALA A 13 18.10 4.02 10.18
N PRO A 14 18.91 3.88 9.10
CA PRO A 14 18.73 4.65 7.87
C PRO A 14 17.41 4.28 7.17
N ASP A 15 16.97 5.11 6.20
CA ASP A 15 15.70 5.04 5.49
C ASP A 15 14.48 4.93 6.43
N CYS A 16 14.48 5.72 7.51
CA CYS A 16 13.51 5.62 8.61
C CYS A 16 12.13 6.24 8.32
N ILE A 17 11.91 6.79 7.12
CA ILE A 17 10.64 7.45 6.74
C ILE A 17 10.04 6.75 5.53
N SER A 18 8.72 6.53 5.56
CA SER A 18 7.98 6.06 4.40
C SER A 18 6.65 6.81 4.25
N TRP A 19 6.33 7.25 3.03
CA TRP A 19 5.07 7.92 2.71
C TRP A 19 4.16 6.97 1.94
N SER A 20 2.96 6.73 2.46
CA SER A 20 1.97 5.84 1.86
C SER A 20 1.17 6.52 0.74
N LYS A 21 0.59 5.70 -0.13
CA LYS A 21 -0.35 6.14 -1.18
C LYS A 21 -1.61 6.82 -0.61
N ASP A 22 -1.98 6.52 0.62
CA ASP A 22 -3.13 7.10 1.32
C ASP A 22 -2.77 8.40 2.09
N ASN A 23 -1.62 8.99 1.76
CA ASN A 23 -1.11 10.23 2.36
C ASN A 23 -0.74 10.15 3.85
N LEU A 24 -0.52 8.96 4.38
CA LEU A 24 0.01 8.73 5.73
C LEU A 24 1.53 8.66 5.69
N ILE A 25 2.21 9.26 6.67
CA ILE A 25 3.66 9.22 6.79
C ILE A 25 4.02 8.41 8.03
N ALA A 26 4.86 7.39 7.88
CA ALA A 26 5.41 6.66 9.02
C ALA A 26 6.87 7.06 9.22
N VAL A 27 7.24 7.33 10.47
CA VAL A 27 8.61 7.63 10.90
C VAL A 27 9.00 6.65 12.00
N ALA A 28 10.07 5.90 11.77
CA ALA A 28 10.65 5.00 12.76
C ALA A 28 11.62 5.77 13.67
N GLY A 29 11.38 5.71 14.98
CA GLY A 29 12.22 6.34 16.00
C GLY A 29 12.49 5.36 17.14
N GLY A 30 13.67 4.73 17.14
CA GLY A 30 14.07 3.77 18.16
C GLY A 30 13.10 2.59 18.24
N ASP A 31 12.36 2.51 19.33
CA ASP A 31 11.35 1.48 19.62
C ASP A 31 9.91 1.94 19.37
N ILE A 32 9.71 3.12 18.77
CA ILE A 32 8.40 3.70 18.44
C ILE A 32 8.31 3.96 16.93
N ILE A 33 7.14 3.68 16.36
CA ILE A 33 6.75 4.21 15.04
C ILE A 33 5.75 5.32 15.26
N THR A 34 6.05 6.51 14.74
CA THR A 34 5.11 7.64 14.70
C THR A 34 4.46 7.69 13.34
N LEU A 35 3.13 7.60 13.31
CA LEU A 35 2.30 7.79 12.14
C LEU A 35 1.75 9.22 12.12
N LEU A 36 2.00 9.94 11.03
CA LEU A 36 1.46 11.27 10.77
C LEU A 36 0.24 11.13 9.86
N VAL A 37 -0.92 11.53 10.37
CA VAL A 37 -2.19 11.53 9.65
C VAL A 37 -2.54 12.97 9.24
N PRO A 38 -2.78 13.25 7.95
CA PRO A 38 -3.06 14.60 7.49
C PRO A 38 -4.46 15.05 7.91
N ARG A 39 -4.57 16.27 8.43
CA ARG A 39 -5.88 16.86 8.77
C ARG A 39 -6.51 17.53 7.56
N LEU A 40 -7.60 16.97 7.06
CA LEU A 40 -8.31 17.48 5.86
C LEU A 40 -9.50 18.38 6.20
N LYS A 41 -10.13 18.18 7.36
CA LYS A 41 -11.24 18.98 7.89
C LYS A 41 -10.70 19.91 8.97
N ASP A 42 -10.70 21.19 8.67
CA ASP A 42 -10.37 22.31 9.56
C ASP A 42 -8.90 22.42 10.02
N SER A 43 -8.33 23.59 9.76
CA SER A 43 -7.16 24.03 10.51
C SER A 43 -7.62 24.40 11.91
N ASP A 44 -7.20 23.65 12.93
CA ASP A 44 -7.34 24.11 14.31
C ASP A 44 -6.74 25.51 14.43
N GLN A 45 -7.20 26.31 15.39
CA GLN A 45 -6.63 27.64 15.71
C GLN A 45 -5.10 27.63 15.97
N ASN A 46 -4.51 26.44 16.12
CA ASN A 46 -3.07 26.19 16.31
C ASN A 46 -2.30 25.89 15.01
N GLY A 47 -2.95 25.79 13.84
CA GLY A 47 -2.28 25.57 12.55
C GLY A 47 -1.60 24.19 12.38
N LYS A 48 -1.95 23.20 13.20
CA LYS A 48 -1.39 21.83 13.07
C LYS A 48 -1.98 21.11 11.85
N LEU A 49 -1.12 20.76 10.90
CA LEU A 49 -1.49 20.05 9.66
C LEU A 49 -1.54 18.51 9.82
N TRP A 50 -0.94 17.99 10.89
CA TRP A 50 -0.72 16.57 11.11
C TRP A 50 -1.16 16.15 12.51
N ASP A 51 -1.82 15.00 12.59
CA ASP A 51 -2.04 14.24 13.82
C ASP A 51 -0.97 13.18 13.98
N ASN A 52 -0.47 13.02 15.22
CA ASN A 52 0.58 12.07 15.54
C ASN A 52 -0.01 10.88 16.30
N LEU A 53 0.17 9.67 15.78
CA LEU A 53 -0.16 8.42 16.46
C LEU A 53 1.14 7.65 16.71
N ASN A 54 1.42 7.30 17.96
CA ASN A 54 2.64 6.61 18.34
C ASN A 54 2.34 5.14 18.64
N PHE A 55 3.10 4.23 18.04
CA PHE A 55 3.01 2.79 18.22
C PHE A 55 4.32 2.25 18.76
N ALA A 56 4.29 1.56 19.90
CA ALA A 56 5.47 0.86 20.41
C ALA A 56 5.67 -0.44 19.63
N VAL A 57 6.85 -0.65 19.04
CA VAL A 57 7.17 -1.86 18.25
C VAL A 57 7.69 -3.02 19.10
N ASN A 58 8.03 -2.76 20.37
CA ASN A 58 8.53 -3.75 21.32
C ASN A 58 7.42 -4.39 22.18
N ALA A 59 6.19 -3.89 22.09
CA ALA A 59 5.04 -4.30 22.91
C ALA A 59 4.32 -5.55 22.36
N PHE A 60 5.05 -6.67 22.26
CA PHE A 60 4.46 -7.96 21.92
C PHE A 60 3.99 -8.69 23.19
N THR A 61 2.80 -9.31 23.16
CA THR A 61 2.40 -10.22 24.24
C THR A 61 3.14 -11.56 24.12
N ALA A 62 3.22 -12.31 25.22
CA ALA A 62 3.84 -13.63 25.24
C ALA A 62 3.08 -14.66 24.37
N GLU A 63 1.76 -14.49 24.20
CA GLU A 63 0.96 -15.30 23.28
C GLU A 63 1.35 -15.07 21.84
N GLU A 64 1.78 -13.85 21.54
CA GLU A 64 2.12 -13.52 20.18
C GLU A 64 3.64 -13.77 19.92
N VAL A 65 4.62 -13.27 20.68
CA VAL A 65 6.03 -13.76 20.52
C VAL A 65 6.33 -14.74 21.65
N PRO A 66 6.39 -16.07 21.38
CA PRO A 66 6.78 -17.03 22.40
C PRO A 66 8.19 -16.73 22.91
N ILE A 67 8.41 -16.96 24.20
CA ILE A 67 9.74 -16.84 24.79
C ILE A 67 10.57 -18.02 24.27
N ALA A 68 11.63 -17.71 23.53
CA ALA A 68 12.57 -18.70 23.01
C ALA A 68 13.84 -18.76 23.88
N GLU A 69 14.50 -19.92 23.89
CA GLU A 69 15.83 -20.05 24.49
C GLU A 69 16.89 -19.30 23.66
N SER A 70 17.92 -18.78 24.32
CA SER A 70 19.05 -18.11 23.69
C SER A 70 19.76 -19.03 22.68
N LEU A 71 20.05 -18.54 21.47
CA LEU A 71 20.82 -19.34 20.49
C LEU A 71 22.28 -19.51 20.95
N SER A 72 22.99 -20.43 20.29
CA SER A 72 24.40 -20.66 20.58
C SER A 72 25.27 -19.41 20.35
N PHE A 73 26.40 -19.34 21.06
CA PHE A 73 27.39 -18.25 20.94
C PHE A 73 27.94 -18.03 19.51
N LYS A 74 27.74 -19.00 18.60
CA LYS A 74 28.08 -18.83 17.18
C LYS A 74 27.15 -17.87 16.45
N ASN A 75 25.91 -17.73 16.92
CA ASN A 75 24.80 -16.99 16.30
C ASN A 75 24.34 -15.78 17.14
N PHE A 76 24.92 -15.57 18.31
CA PHE A 76 24.59 -14.47 19.23
C PHE A 76 25.79 -13.95 20.02
N SER A 77 25.76 -12.64 20.25
CA SER A 77 26.50 -11.99 21.34
C SER A 77 25.58 -11.80 22.56
N VAL A 78 26.07 -12.09 23.77
CA VAL A 78 25.33 -11.91 25.04
C VAL A 78 24.86 -10.46 25.24
N GLY A 79 25.55 -9.47 24.64
CA GLY A 79 25.14 -8.06 24.69
C GLY A 79 23.95 -7.71 23.78
N GLU A 80 23.69 -8.51 22.76
CA GLU A 80 22.59 -8.30 21.80
C GLU A 80 21.24 -8.69 22.42
N GLU A 81 21.20 -9.70 23.30
CA GLU A 81 19.97 -10.10 24.02
C GLU A 81 19.54 -9.12 25.13
N GLN A 82 20.49 -8.33 25.67
CA GLN A 82 20.19 -7.27 26.63
C GLN A 82 19.88 -5.93 25.94
N SER A 83 19.91 -5.89 24.61
CA SER A 83 19.73 -4.65 23.84
C SER A 83 18.26 -4.27 23.69
N HIS A 84 18.02 -2.98 23.53
CA HIS A 84 16.69 -2.44 23.25
C HIS A 84 16.22 -2.91 21.85
N ARG A 85 14.94 -3.27 21.74
CA ARG A 85 14.32 -3.68 20.46
C ARG A 85 14.04 -2.44 19.62
N HIS A 86 14.86 -2.22 18.60
CA HIS A 86 14.72 -1.08 17.70
C HIS A 86 14.11 -1.47 16.34
N VAL A 87 13.50 -0.51 15.66
CA VAL A 87 13.06 -0.67 14.28
C VAL A 87 14.29 -0.75 13.36
N GLN A 88 14.37 -1.81 12.57
CA GLN A 88 15.44 -2.03 11.59
C GLN A 88 15.10 -1.48 10.20
N ALA A 89 13.85 -1.62 9.76
CA ALA A 89 13.39 -1.16 8.45
C ALA A 89 11.87 -0.90 8.48
N LEU A 90 11.41 0.00 7.60
CA LEU A 90 10.02 0.45 7.52
C LEU A 90 9.58 0.58 6.06
N ALA A 91 8.48 -0.07 5.69
CA ALA A 91 7.86 0.12 4.38
C ALA A 91 6.35 -0.11 4.43
N TRP A 92 5.60 0.68 3.65
CA TRP A 92 4.16 0.49 3.47
C TRP A 92 3.87 -0.70 2.56
N SER A 93 2.91 -1.53 2.94
CA SER A 93 2.36 -2.54 2.04
C SER A 93 1.47 -1.88 0.97
N SER A 94 1.17 -2.61 -0.10
CA SER A 94 -0.04 -2.29 -0.87
C SER A 94 -1.27 -2.34 0.07
N PRO A 95 -2.31 -1.51 -0.12
CA PRO A 95 -3.44 -1.40 0.80
C PRO A 95 -4.03 -2.77 1.16
N GLY A 96 -4.34 -3.02 2.43
CA GLY A 96 -5.15 -4.16 2.88
C GLY A 96 -4.45 -5.35 3.55
N LEU A 97 -3.37 -5.18 4.35
CA LEU A 97 -2.64 -6.31 4.96
C LEU A 97 -2.36 -6.20 6.49
N GLY A 98 -2.31 -7.34 7.21
CA GLY A 98 -2.11 -7.48 8.67
C GLY A 98 -1.60 -8.88 9.10
N LYS A 99 -1.26 -9.08 10.39
CA LYS A 99 -0.27 -10.09 10.91
C LYS A 99 -0.85 -11.38 11.55
N ARG A 100 -0.06 -12.49 11.58
CA ARG A 100 -0.01 -13.51 12.68
C ARG A 100 1.25 -14.43 12.69
N LYS A 101 1.37 -15.29 13.73
CA LYS A 101 2.54 -16.00 14.32
C LYS A 101 2.46 -17.55 14.26
N TYR A 102 3.58 -18.25 14.50
CA TYR A 102 3.75 -19.72 14.45
C TYR A 102 4.43 -20.31 15.71
N GLU A 103 4.17 -21.60 15.99
CA GLU A 103 4.67 -22.44 17.10
C GLU A 103 5.74 -23.49 16.67
N THR A 104 6.50 -24.04 17.64
CA THR A 104 7.90 -24.56 17.57
C THR A 104 8.12 -26.07 17.86
N SER A 105 9.37 -26.57 17.64
CA SER A 105 9.95 -27.82 18.17
C SER A 105 11.50 -27.86 18.19
N GLU A 106 12.07 -28.39 19.28
CA GLU A 106 13.36 -28.02 19.95
C GLU A 106 14.74 -28.34 19.32
N GLN A 107 14.88 -28.93 18.13
CA GLN A 107 16.20 -29.01 17.43
C GLN A 107 16.16 -28.41 16.01
N PHE A 108 14.95 -28.21 15.51
CA PHE A 108 14.61 -27.37 14.38
C PHE A 108 14.65 -25.89 14.77
N ASP A 109 14.50 -25.59 16.07
CA ASP A 109 14.37 -24.24 16.61
C ASP A 109 15.60 -23.33 16.39
N GLU A 110 16.85 -23.81 16.44
CA GLU A 110 18.01 -22.93 16.19
C GLU A 110 18.03 -22.45 14.73
N ARG A 111 17.84 -23.39 13.78
CA ARG A 111 17.79 -23.07 12.35
C ARG A 111 16.53 -22.29 11.99
N LEU A 112 15.40 -22.61 12.60
CA LEU A 112 14.15 -21.89 12.41
C LEU A 112 14.24 -20.47 12.95
N GLN A 113 14.86 -20.26 14.11
CA GLN A 113 15.07 -18.92 14.68
C GLN A 113 16.04 -18.09 13.82
N VAL A 114 17.11 -18.68 13.27
CA VAL A 114 17.99 -18.00 12.29
C VAL A 114 17.22 -17.70 10.99
N ALA A 115 16.39 -18.63 10.50
CA ALA A 115 15.53 -18.40 9.33
C ALA A 115 14.40 -17.38 9.59
N GLN A 116 13.98 -17.20 10.84
CA GLN A 116 13.00 -16.19 11.25
C GLN A 116 13.60 -14.78 11.38
N ARG A 117 14.92 -14.66 11.44
CA ARG A 117 15.59 -13.35 11.45
C ARG A 117 15.60 -12.76 10.06
N VAL A 118 14.81 -11.71 9.90
CA VAL A 118 14.71 -10.94 8.67
C VAL A 118 15.87 -9.94 8.60
N ARG A 119 16.63 -9.97 7.51
CA ARG A 119 17.69 -9.00 7.23
C ARG A 119 17.21 -7.86 6.37
N ALA A 120 16.42 -8.18 5.34
CA ALA A 120 15.79 -7.21 4.46
C ALA A 120 14.44 -7.75 3.97
N PHE A 121 13.53 -6.85 3.62
CA PHE A 121 12.27 -7.21 3.00
C PHE A 121 11.85 -6.17 1.97
N ALA A 122 11.05 -6.58 0.99
CA ALA A 122 10.45 -5.68 0.01
C ALA A 122 9.04 -6.12 -0.34
N TRP A 123 8.16 -5.15 -0.58
CA TRP A 123 6.81 -5.40 -1.06
C TRP A 123 6.79 -5.54 -2.59
N GLY A 124 6.10 -6.56 -3.08
CA GLY A 124 5.81 -6.77 -4.49
C GLY A 124 4.35 -6.42 -4.84
N PRO A 125 3.97 -6.60 -6.11
CA PRO A 125 2.60 -6.40 -6.54
C PRO A 125 1.65 -7.45 -5.93
N HIS A 126 0.36 -7.13 -5.84
CA HIS A 126 -0.73 -8.05 -5.45
C HIS A 126 -0.54 -8.75 -4.09
N HIS A 127 -0.20 -8.00 -3.04
CA HIS A 127 -0.06 -8.54 -1.67
C HIS A 127 1.02 -9.61 -1.48
N ASN A 128 1.98 -9.66 -2.40
CA ASN A 128 3.17 -10.50 -2.25
C ASN A 128 4.28 -9.67 -1.61
N PHE A 129 5.10 -10.30 -0.77
CA PHE A 129 6.30 -9.68 -0.21
C PHE A 129 7.44 -10.69 -0.17
N VAL A 130 8.65 -10.18 -0.22
CA VAL A 130 9.87 -10.99 -0.20
C VAL A 130 10.67 -10.67 1.04
N VAL A 131 11.27 -11.70 1.63
CA VAL A 131 12.05 -11.61 2.86
C VAL A 131 13.39 -12.31 2.65
N ALA A 132 14.49 -11.63 2.94
CA ALA A 132 15.80 -12.24 3.12
C ALA A 132 16.00 -12.61 4.58
N THR A 133 16.43 -13.85 4.80
CA THR A 133 16.69 -14.41 6.13
C THR A 133 18.19 -14.52 6.40
N GLU A 134 18.59 -14.56 7.67
CA GLU A 134 19.99 -14.84 8.04
C GLU A 134 20.46 -16.25 7.64
N ALA A 135 19.52 -17.15 7.35
CA ALA A 135 19.80 -18.50 6.85
C ALA A 135 20.17 -18.53 5.35
N ASP A 136 20.36 -17.39 4.69
CA ASP A 136 20.65 -17.30 3.25
C ASP A 136 19.52 -17.91 2.40
N GLU A 137 18.28 -17.69 2.86
CA GLU A 137 17.06 -17.99 2.13
C GLU A 137 16.29 -16.70 1.85
N ILE A 138 15.91 -16.52 0.59
CA ILE A 138 14.99 -15.49 0.13
C ILE A 138 13.63 -16.15 -0.07
N VAL A 139 12.66 -15.77 0.75
CA VAL A 139 11.32 -16.37 0.80
C VAL A 139 10.30 -15.41 0.21
N LEU A 140 9.53 -15.88 -0.76
CA LEU A 140 8.39 -15.17 -1.33
C LEU A 140 7.14 -15.59 -0.56
N LEU A 141 6.47 -14.61 0.02
CA LEU A 141 5.33 -14.79 0.89
C LEU A 141 4.13 -14.08 0.27
N ARG A 142 2.96 -14.72 0.31
CA ARG A 142 1.68 -14.14 -0.06
C ARG A 142 0.84 -13.95 1.18
N VAL A 143 0.28 -12.75 1.36
CA VAL A 143 -0.62 -12.47 2.46
C VAL A 143 -2.07 -12.47 1.98
N THR A 144 -2.90 -13.26 2.64
CA THR A 144 -4.35 -13.29 2.46
C THR A 144 -5.02 -12.62 3.66
N SER A 145 -5.87 -11.64 3.38
CA SER A 145 -6.61 -10.88 4.39
C SER A 145 -7.87 -11.62 4.85
N PRO A 146 -8.18 -11.60 6.17
CA PRO A 146 -9.48 -12.04 6.66
C PRO A 146 -10.57 -11.00 6.32
N TYR A 147 -10.16 -9.80 5.90
CA TYR A 147 -11.05 -8.70 5.53
C TYR A 147 -11.38 -8.69 4.03
N ASP A 148 -11.33 -9.83 3.35
CA ASP A 148 -11.90 -9.95 2.01
C ASP A 148 -13.41 -10.17 2.10
N ILE A 149 -14.16 -9.12 1.75
CA ILE A 149 -15.63 -9.10 1.76
C ILE A 149 -16.20 -10.01 0.66
N LEU A 150 -15.49 -10.23 -0.44
CA LEU A 150 -15.95 -11.02 -1.58
C LEU A 150 -15.78 -12.51 -1.36
N THR A 151 -14.60 -12.89 -0.88
CA THR A 151 -14.31 -14.27 -0.47
C THR A 151 -14.09 -14.29 1.04
N PRO A 152 -15.14 -14.45 1.87
CA PRO A 152 -14.95 -14.54 3.31
C PRO A 152 -14.04 -15.74 3.58
N GLY A 153 -12.78 -15.44 3.89
CA GLY A 153 -11.74 -16.42 4.17
C GLY A 153 -11.84 -16.95 5.61
N PRO A 154 -10.81 -17.64 6.11
CA PRO A 154 -10.68 -17.85 7.55
C PRO A 154 -10.69 -16.49 8.29
N GLN A 155 -11.23 -16.43 9.50
CA GLN A 155 -11.29 -15.20 10.32
C GLN A 155 -9.92 -14.64 10.75
N GLN A 156 -8.83 -15.16 10.21
CA GLN A 156 -7.48 -14.80 10.58
C GLN A 156 -6.65 -14.54 9.32
N TRP A 157 -5.74 -13.56 9.42
CA TRP A 157 -4.69 -13.32 8.46
C TRP A 157 -3.91 -14.60 8.17
N ARG A 158 -3.70 -14.90 6.89
CA ARG A 158 -2.95 -16.08 6.44
C ARG A 158 -1.77 -15.62 5.60
N VAL A 159 -0.59 -16.16 5.89
CA VAL A 159 0.59 -15.97 5.04
C VAL A 159 0.97 -17.33 4.47
N ASP A 160 0.92 -17.46 3.15
CA ASP A 160 1.35 -18.65 2.44
C ASP A 160 2.73 -18.42 1.82
N VAL A 161 3.63 -19.40 1.94
CA VAL A 161 4.90 -19.40 1.21
C VAL A 161 4.61 -19.73 -0.24
N ALA A 162 4.83 -18.76 -1.13
CA ALA A 162 4.62 -18.92 -2.56
C ALA A 162 5.84 -19.52 -3.27
N GLY A 163 7.04 -19.31 -2.71
CA GLY A 163 8.29 -19.90 -3.17
C GLY A 163 9.47 -19.49 -2.30
N SER A 164 10.61 -20.14 -2.45
CA SER A 164 11.86 -19.74 -1.83
C SER A 164 13.07 -20.10 -2.70
N PHE A 165 14.16 -19.36 -2.54
CA PHE A 165 15.45 -19.65 -3.17
C PHE A 165 16.61 -19.19 -2.29
N SER A 166 17.79 -19.81 -2.41
CA SER A 166 18.97 -19.47 -1.62
C SER A 166 19.99 -18.65 -2.42
N SER A 167 20.66 -17.69 -1.77
CA SER A 167 21.71 -16.88 -2.40
C SER A 167 23.05 -17.62 -2.51
N ALA A 168 23.41 -18.51 -1.58
CA ALA A 168 24.61 -19.38 -1.68
C ALA A 168 24.65 -20.27 -2.94
N THR A 169 23.50 -20.81 -3.36
CA THR A 169 23.42 -21.68 -4.55
C THR A 169 23.82 -20.94 -5.84
N LEU A 170 23.79 -19.60 -5.81
CA LEU A 170 24.06 -18.72 -6.94
C LEU A 170 25.55 -18.51 -7.18
N ALA A 171 26.33 -18.33 -6.11
CA ALA A 171 27.76 -18.13 -6.22
C ALA A 171 28.50 -19.39 -6.66
N VAL A 172 28.06 -20.57 -6.22
CA VAL A 172 28.72 -21.86 -6.55
C VAL A 172 28.53 -22.23 -8.03
N ASN A 173 27.34 -21.99 -8.59
CA ASN A 173 27.06 -22.27 -10.00
C ASN A 173 27.79 -21.30 -10.95
N GLN A 174 28.01 -20.05 -10.54
CA GLN A 174 28.81 -19.09 -11.31
C GLN A 174 30.33 -19.23 -11.10
N LEU A 175 30.80 -19.55 -9.90
CA LEU A 175 32.18 -19.97 -9.67
C LEU A 175 32.51 -21.17 -10.57
N ARG A 176 31.65 -22.18 -10.66
CA ARG A 176 31.83 -23.29 -11.60
C ARG A 176 31.91 -22.85 -13.06
N ALA A 177 31.15 -21.83 -13.47
CA ALA A 177 31.19 -21.30 -14.84
C ALA A 177 32.46 -20.47 -15.15
N HIS A 178 33.08 -19.83 -14.15
CA HIS A 178 34.37 -19.12 -14.28
C HIS A 178 35.60 -20.02 -14.04
N ILE A 179 35.46 -21.13 -13.30
CA ILE A 179 36.55 -22.05 -12.94
C ILE A 179 36.94 -23.01 -14.09
N TYR A 180 36.14 -23.12 -15.15
CA TYR A 180 36.54 -23.88 -16.35
C TYR A 180 37.80 -23.34 -17.06
N ASP A 181 38.35 -22.21 -16.63
CA ASP A 181 39.57 -21.62 -17.19
C ASP A 181 40.80 -21.65 -16.26
N THR A 182 40.71 -22.23 -15.06
CA THR A 182 41.88 -22.37 -14.17
C THR A 182 41.86 -23.69 -13.37
N GLU A 183 42.73 -24.62 -13.76
CA GLU A 183 43.03 -25.84 -13.01
C GLU A 183 43.77 -25.51 -11.71
N LYS A 184 43.03 -25.23 -10.62
CA LYS A 184 43.33 -25.54 -9.20
C LYS A 184 42.34 -24.81 -8.30
N VAL A 185 41.40 -25.54 -7.72
CA VAL A 185 40.56 -25.03 -6.62
C VAL A 185 41.27 -25.36 -5.32
N ASP A 186 41.84 -24.35 -4.66
CA ASP A 186 42.44 -24.48 -3.32
C ASP A 186 41.35 -24.73 -2.26
N GLU A 187 41.68 -25.48 -1.20
CA GLU A 187 40.79 -25.71 -0.04
C GLU A 187 40.32 -24.41 0.63
N ASN A 188 41.11 -23.33 0.53
CA ASN A 188 40.71 -22.00 1.01
C ASN A 188 39.55 -21.39 0.21
N THR A 189 39.39 -21.72 -1.07
CA THR A 189 38.25 -21.25 -1.90
C THR A 189 36.96 -21.97 -1.54
N ARG A 190 37.05 -23.22 -1.03
CA ARG A 190 35.92 -23.94 -0.42
C ARG A 190 35.55 -23.35 0.94
N ALA A 191 36.52 -22.98 1.78
CA ALA A 191 36.26 -22.30 3.05
C ALA A 191 35.59 -20.92 2.87
N LEU A 192 35.92 -20.18 1.80
CA LEU A 192 35.22 -18.94 1.41
C LEU A 192 33.79 -19.19 0.85
N ALA A 193 33.47 -20.41 0.41
CA ALA A 193 32.12 -20.80 0.03
C ALA A 193 31.26 -21.22 1.25
N GLU A 194 31.87 -21.49 2.41
CA GLU A 194 31.19 -21.78 3.67
C GLU A 194 30.82 -20.52 4.48
N VAL A 195 31.27 -19.32 4.05
CA VAL A 195 30.74 -18.06 4.60
C VAL A 195 29.34 -17.85 4.02
N THR A 196 28.32 -18.00 4.87
CA THR A 196 26.89 -17.77 4.59
C THR A 196 26.69 -16.47 3.79
N ARG A 197 26.08 -16.57 2.60
CA ARG A 197 25.95 -15.46 1.64
C ARG A 197 24.60 -14.78 1.81
N VAL A 198 24.41 -14.13 2.95
CA VAL A 198 23.16 -13.45 3.27
C VAL A 198 22.92 -12.28 2.30
N ALA A 199 21.65 -12.02 1.98
CA ALA A 199 21.26 -10.86 1.19
C ALA A 199 20.96 -9.69 2.14
N ASP A 200 21.72 -8.61 2.02
CA ASP A 200 21.69 -7.47 2.93
C ASP A 200 20.64 -6.42 2.53
N HIS A 201 20.36 -6.32 1.22
CA HIS A 201 19.40 -5.37 0.67
C HIS A 201 18.56 -6.05 -0.42
N ILE A 202 17.25 -5.78 -0.46
CA ILE A 202 16.30 -6.32 -1.44
C ILE A 202 15.37 -5.23 -1.96
N ALA A 203 15.04 -5.28 -3.24
CA ALA A 203 14.01 -4.46 -3.87
C ALA A 203 13.15 -5.32 -4.82
N TRP A 204 11.87 -4.98 -5.00
CA TRP A 204 10.96 -5.65 -5.93
C TRP A 204 10.34 -4.61 -6.88
N SER A 205 10.45 -4.84 -8.18
CA SER A 205 9.85 -3.99 -9.21
C SER A 205 8.32 -4.10 -9.24
N ALA A 206 7.67 -3.08 -9.81
CA ALA A 206 6.29 -3.20 -10.26
C ALA A 206 6.16 -4.28 -11.36
N ALA A 207 4.94 -4.79 -11.55
CA ALA A 207 4.63 -5.72 -12.63
C ALA A 207 4.79 -5.03 -14.00
N GLU A 208 5.54 -5.63 -14.90
CA GLU A 208 5.69 -5.17 -16.28
C GLU A 208 4.34 -5.31 -17.01
N THR A 209 3.76 -4.18 -17.43
CA THR A 209 2.69 -4.15 -18.43
C THR A 209 3.28 -4.31 -19.81
N ALA A 210 3.80 -5.50 -20.12
CA ALA A 210 4.12 -5.90 -21.48
C ALA A 210 3.01 -6.79 -22.02
N GLU A 211 2.77 -6.74 -23.33
CA GLU A 211 1.71 -7.37 -24.15
C GLU A 211 1.57 -8.91 -24.04
N SER A 212 2.22 -9.54 -23.05
CA SER A 212 2.19 -10.96 -22.74
C SER A 212 1.13 -11.26 -21.66
N PRO A 213 0.39 -12.38 -21.74
CA PRO A 213 -0.65 -12.75 -20.78
C PRO A 213 -0.15 -13.09 -19.36
N ALA A 214 1.16 -13.01 -19.11
CA ALA A 214 1.76 -13.31 -17.82
C ALA A 214 2.46 -12.07 -17.23
N SER A 215 1.99 -11.64 -16.05
CA SER A 215 2.55 -10.52 -15.29
C SER A 215 3.94 -10.90 -14.76
N ARG A 216 4.98 -10.26 -15.31
CA ARG A 216 6.37 -10.45 -14.90
C ARG A 216 6.82 -9.33 -13.97
N SER A 217 7.58 -9.67 -12.95
CA SER A 217 8.20 -8.73 -12.02
C SER A 217 9.62 -9.17 -11.69
N THR A 218 10.47 -8.24 -11.27
CA THR A 218 11.88 -8.48 -11.00
C THR A 218 12.20 -8.19 -9.54
N ILE A 219 12.88 -9.13 -8.88
CA ILE A 219 13.44 -8.96 -7.54
C ILE A 219 14.94 -8.72 -7.69
N ALA A 220 15.44 -7.64 -7.12
CA ALA A 220 16.86 -7.31 -7.05
C ALA A 220 17.38 -7.45 -5.62
N PHE A 221 18.62 -7.92 -5.44
CA PHE A 221 19.23 -8.02 -4.12
C PHE A 221 20.76 -7.91 -4.14
N ILE A 222 21.33 -7.43 -3.04
CA ILE A 222 22.78 -7.34 -2.82
C ILE A 222 23.21 -8.43 -1.86
N SER A 223 24.22 -9.21 -2.22
CA SER A 223 24.88 -10.18 -1.33
C SER A 223 26.40 -10.09 -1.47
N GLN A 224 27.11 -9.93 -0.35
CA GLN A 224 28.56 -9.72 -0.31
C GLN A 224 29.02 -8.58 -1.24
N GLY A 225 28.25 -7.48 -1.24
CA GLY A 225 28.49 -6.31 -2.06
C GLY A 225 28.35 -6.49 -3.57
N ARG A 226 27.70 -7.57 -4.01
CA ARG A 226 27.41 -7.86 -5.43
C ARG A 226 25.93 -7.83 -5.72
N LEU A 227 25.54 -7.33 -6.89
CA LEU A 227 24.15 -7.15 -7.31
C LEU A 227 23.62 -8.32 -8.15
N PHE A 228 22.47 -8.86 -7.75
CA PHE A 228 21.77 -9.94 -8.40
C PHE A 228 20.30 -9.58 -8.69
N CYS A 229 19.74 -10.13 -9.77
CA CYS A 229 18.30 -10.03 -10.08
C CYS A 229 17.67 -11.40 -10.37
N ALA A 230 16.42 -11.59 -9.95
CA ALA A 230 15.59 -12.77 -10.20
C ALA A 230 14.24 -12.35 -10.81
N ALA A 231 13.83 -12.99 -11.90
CA ALA A 231 12.52 -12.78 -12.50
C ALA A 231 11.46 -13.68 -11.85
N VAL A 232 10.29 -13.11 -11.58
CA VAL A 232 9.13 -13.78 -10.97
C VAL A 232 7.93 -13.60 -11.87
N GLU A 233 7.25 -14.70 -12.18
CA GLU A 233 6.03 -14.71 -12.98
C GLU A 233 4.85 -15.22 -12.16
N GLY A 234 3.74 -14.50 -12.20
CA GLY A 234 2.47 -14.94 -11.62
C GLY A 234 1.74 -15.85 -12.59
N SER A 235 1.51 -17.12 -12.24
CA SER A 235 0.68 -18.02 -13.06
C SER A 235 -0.81 -17.70 -12.88
N SER A 236 -1.52 -17.36 -13.96
CA SER A 236 -2.97 -17.09 -13.98
C SER A 236 -3.82 -18.28 -14.47
N GLN A 237 -3.25 -19.48 -14.64
CA GLN A 237 -4.02 -20.62 -15.15
C GLN A 237 -4.95 -21.25 -14.11
N SER A 238 -6.20 -21.37 -14.53
CA SER A 238 -7.33 -22.07 -13.92
C SER A 238 -7.15 -23.59 -13.98
N ASP A 239 -6.78 -24.18 -12.86
CA ASP A 239 -7.28 -25.45 -12.32
C ASP A 239 -6.42 -25.78 -11.09
N ASP A 240 -7.07 -26.06 -9.95
CA ASP A 240 -6.49 -26.33 -8.62
C ASP A 240 -5.87 -25.15 -7.83
N SER A 241 -6.76 -24.48 -7.08
CA SER A 241 -6.63 -24.02 -5.68
C SER A 241 -5.45 -23.18 -5.16
N LYS A 242 -4.36 -22.88 -5.89
CA LYS A 242 -3.34 -21.89 -5.48
C LYS A 242 -2.62 -21.26 -6.68
N PRO A 243 -2.69 -19.93 -6.88
CA PRO A 243 -1.81 -19.27 -7.85
C PRO A 243 -0.35 -19.43 -7.40
N SER A 244 0.47 -20.17 -8.13
CA SER A 244 1.91 -20.31 -7.82
C SER A 244 2.69 -19.12 -8.36
N LEU A 245 3.59 -18.55 -7.56
CA LEU A 245 4.64 -17.67 -8.08
C LEU A 245 5.76 -18.56 -8.60
N ILE A 246 5.97 -18.57 -9.91
CA ILE A 246 7.04 -19.35 -10.51
C ILE A 246 8.25 -18.43 -10.64
N VAL A 247 9.31 -18.75 -9.91
CA VAL A 247 10.62 -18.16 -10.16
C VAL A 247 11.13 -18.76 -11.46
N LEU A 248 11.01 -18.02 -12.57
CA LEU A 248 11.29 -18.50 -13.92
C LEU A 248 12.77 -18.83 -14.21
N ALA A 249 13.64 -18.68 -13.21
CA ALA A 249 15.07 -18.99 -13.23
C ALA A 249 15.88 -18.21 -14.28
N ARG A 250 16.63 -17.20 -13.82
CA ARG A 250 18.01 -16.85 -14.22
C ARG A 250 18.47 -15.70 -13.33
N HIS A 251 19.15 -16.04 -12.24
CA HIS A 251 19.79 -15.05 -11.40
C HIS A 251 20.89 -14.36 -12.20
N ARG A 252 20.72 -13.06 -12.44
CA ARG A 252 21.58 -12.27 -13.30
C ARG A 252 22.55 -11.47 -12.44
N PHE A 253 23.84 -11.66 -12.66
CA PHE A 253 24.87 -10.78 -12.11
C PHE A 253 24.87 -9.50 -12.93
N LEU A 254 24.59 -8.37 -12.27
CA LEU A 254 24.37 -7.11 -12.97
C LEU A 254 25.60 -6.19 -12.97
N HIS A 255 26.52 -6.39 -12.03
CA HIS A 255 27.58 -5.41 -11.83
C HIS A 255 28.84 -6.00 -11.20
N SER A 256 30.03 -5.68 -11.73
CA SER A 256 31.32 -6.29 -11.36
C SER A 256 31.88 -5.89 -9.99
N HIS A 257 31.37 -4.82 -9.39
CA HIS A 257 31.79 -4.35 -8.07
C HIS A 257 31.38 -5.33 -6.97
N SER A 258 32.20 -5.40 -5.92
CA SER A 258 32.00 -6.27 -4.75
C SER A 258 31.79 -5.50 -3.45
N ASP A 259 31.64 -4.18 -3.55
CA ASP A 259 31.53 -3.22 -2.47
C ASP A 259 30.20 -2.44 -2.54
N LEU A 260 29.21 -2.95 -3.28
CA LEU A 260 27.89 -2.34 -3.31
C LEU A 260 27.23 -2.41 -1.93
N THR A 261 26.61 -1.32 -1.53
CA THR A 261 25.95 -1.13 -0.25
C THR A 261 24.68 -0.31 -0.43
N GLY A 262 23.96 -0.11 0.67
CA GLY A 262 22.96 0.94 0.77
C GLY A 262 21.58 0.57 0.22
N PRO A 263 20.63 1.51 0.28
CA PRO A 263 19.25 1.24 -0.08
C PRO A 263 19.13 0.92 -1.57
N LEU A 264 18.59 -0.26 -1.88
CA LEU A 264 18.33 -0.70 -3.24
C LEU A 264 16.91 -0.25 -3.65
N ARG A 265 16.78 0.53 -4.74
CA ARG A 265 15.45 1.07 -5.13
C ARG A 265 15.22 1.08 -6.64
N PHE A 266 14.05 0.59 -7.05
CA PHE A 266 13.59 0.73 -8.43
C PHE A 266 13.06 2.14 -8.68
N VAL A 267 13.33 2.67 -9.88
CA VAL A 267 12.70 3.89 -10.36
C VAL A 267 11.20 3.62 -10.59
N PRO A 268 10.28 4.45 -10.08
CA PRO A 268 8.84 4.26 -10.28
C PRO A 268 8.47 4.10 -11.76
N ASP A 269 7.56 3.16 -12.06
CA ASP A 269 7.07 2.84 -13.40
C ASP A 269 8.17 2.54 -14.45
N SER A 270 9.34 2.10 -13.99
CA SER A 270 10.50 1.84 -14.85
C SER A 270 11.20 0.54 -14.47
N ARG A 271 12.03 0.04 -15.39
CA ARG A 271 12.90 -1.13 -15.22
C ARG A 271 14.29 -0.78 -14.65
N LEU A 272 14.55 0.51 -14.43
CA LEU A 272 15.80 1.03 -13.91
C LEU A 272 15.89 0.81 -12.39
N LEU A 273 17.07 0.38 -11.94
CA LEU A 273 17.40 0.08 -10.56
C LEU A 273 18.58 0.94 -10.13
N ILE A 274 18.49 1.55 -8.95
CA ILE A 274 19.57 2.33 -8.36
C ILE A 274 20.24 1.51 -7.26
N ALA A 275 21.57 1.40 -7.32
CA ALA A 275 22.43 0.79 -6.33
C ALA A 275 23.58 1.72 -5.96
N PHE A 276 24.14 1.57 -4.76
CA PHE A 276 25.19 2.44 -4.24
C PHE A 276 26.46 1.62 -3.97
N GLY A 277 27.62 2.25 -4.12
CA GLY A 277 28.91 1.80 -3.64
C GLY A 277 29.46 2.79 -2.61
N PRO A 278 30.72 2.65 -2.18
CA PRO A 278 31.31 3.50 -1.14
C PRO A 278 31.47 4.96 -1.59
N ASP A 279 31.76 5.17 -2.88
CA ASP A 279 32.06 6.48 -3.46
C ASP A 279 31.27 6.76 -4.74
N SER A 280 30.42 5.83 -5.17
CA SER A 280 29.79 5.85 -6.48
C SER A 280 28.36 5.34 -6.44
N GLU A 281 27.56 5.77 -7.40
CA GLU A 281 26.16 5.42 -7.59
C GLU A 281 26.01 4.75 -8.94
N PHE A 282 25.12 3.77 -9.04
CA PHE A 282 24.92 2.96 -10.23
C PHE A 282 23.44 2.95 -10.60
N CYS A 283 23.14 3.31 -11.84
CA CYS A 283 21.83 3.13 -12.46
C CYS A 283 21.92 1.96 -13.41
N VAL A 284 21.13 0.91 -13.17
CA VAL A 284 21.21 -0.37 -13.86
C VAL A 284 19.88 -0.71 -14.51
N ASP A 285 19.91 -1.02 -15.80
CA ASP A 285 18.78 -1.58 -16.52
C ASP A 285 18.68 -3.08 -16.27
N THR A 286 17.65 -3.50 -15.53
CA THR A 286 17.51 -4.90 -15.12
C THR A 286 17.22 -5.86 -16.27
N VAL A 287 16.77 -5.36 -17.43
CA VAL A 287 16.40 -6.16 -18.60
C VAL A 287 17.54 -6.23 -19.63
N ALA A 288 18.38 -5.20 -19.73
CA ALA A 288 19.52 -5.15 -20.66
C ALA A 288 20.59 -6.24 -20.39
N ASP A 289 21.21 -6.82 -21.43
CA ASP A 289 22.30 -7.84 -21.33
C ASP A 289 23.34 -7.44 -20.27
N PRO A 290 23.71 -8.26 -19.25
CA PRO A 290 24.65 -7.76 -18.24
C PRO A 290 26.07 -7.59 -18.81
N LYS A 291 26.33 -8.08 -20.03
CA LYS A 291 27.57 -7.84 -20.77
C LYS A 291 27.52 -6.56 -21.59
N ASP A 292 26.36 -5.92 -21.70
CA ASP A 292 26.21 -4.67 -22.43
C ASP A 292 26.62 -3.48 -21.54
N PRO A 293 27.72 -2.77 -21.89
CA PRO A 293 28.17 -1.60 -21.13
C PRO A 293 27.19 -0.43 -21.20
N SER A 294 26.22 -0.44 -22.14
CA SER A 294 25.16 0.58 -22.20
C SER A 294 23.99 0.31 -21.24
N GLY A 295 23.95 -0.88 -20.63
CA GLY A 295 22.91 -1.28 -19.67
C GLY A 295 23.11 -0.72 -18.26
N HIS A 296 24.20 0.01 -18.00
CA HIS A 296 24.40 0.70 -16.72
C HIS A 296 25.11 2.04 -16.90
N SER A 297 24.82 2.99 -16.02
CA SER A 297 25.57 4.24 -15.89
C SER A 297 25.96 4.46 -14.43
N SER A 298 27.04 5.22 -14.21
CA SER A 298 27.53 5.51 -12.86
C SER A 298 27.84 6.99 -12.65
N HIS A 299 27.66 7.46 -11.42
CA HIS A 299 28.02 8.80 -10.95
C HIS A 299 28.88 8.69 -9.67
N HIS A 300 29.75 9.66 -9.41
CA HIS A 300 30.64 9.65 -8.25
C HIS A 300 30.10 10.60 -7.17
N LEU A 301 30.02 10.15 -5.92
CA LEU A 301 29.44 10.84 -4.75
C LEU A 301 30.29 12.03 -4.24
N ASP A 302 30.98 12.75 -5.13
CA ASP A 302 31.82 13.91 -4.80
C ASP A 302 32.89 13.65 -3.72
N GLY A 303 33.26 12.39 -3.49
CA GLY A 303 34.24 12.00 -2.46
C GLY A 303 33.65 11.95 -1.05
N ARG A 304 32.33 11.77 -0.92
CA ARG A 304 31.68 11.41 0.35
C ARG A 304 32.04 9.98 0.75
N TRP A 305 32.07 9.75 2.06
CA TRP A 305 32.44 8.46 2.67
C TRP A 305 31.38 7.98 3.67
N ASP A 306 30.31 8.76 3.86
CA ASP A 306 29.23 8.44 4.79
C ASP A 306 28.10 7.67 4.09
N GLU A 307 27.39 6.86 4.88
CA GLU A 307 26.33 5.99 4.39
C GLU A 307 25.19 6.78 3.74
N VAL A 308 24.67 6.26 2.62
CA VAL A 308 23.46 6.78 1.97
C VAL A 308 22.24 6.37 2.78
N THR A 309 21.50 7.35 3.29
CA THR A 309 20.41 7.16 4.24
C THR A 309 19.03 7.25 3.64
N GLY A 310 18.88 7.79 2.42
CA GLY A 310 17.58 8.01 1.83
C GLY A 310 17.67 8.26 0.33
N VAL A 311 16.68 7.72 -0.38
CA VAL A 311 16.59 7.78 -1.84
C VAL A 311 15.16 8.03 -2.23
N ALA A 312 14.90 9.05 -3.04
CA ALA A 312 13.56 9.29 -3.53
C ALA A 312 13.55 9.88 -4.95
N PHE A 313 12.40 9.78 -5.62
CA PHE A 313 12.26 10.10 -7.03
C PHE A 313 11.22 11.19 -7.27
N THR A 314 11.60 12.22 -8.03
CA THR A 314 10.67 13.21 -8.57
C THR A 314 10.69 13.15 -10.09
N GLN A 315 9.75 13.83 -10.75
CA GLN A 315 9.74 13.94 -12.20
C GLN A 315 9.75 15.40 -12.63
N THR A 316 10.62 15.72 -13.58
CA THR A 316 10.67 17.06 -14.16
C THR A 316 9.47 17.36 -15.04
N ASN A 317 9.28 18.64 -15.37
CA ASN A 317 8.31 19.08 -16.39
C ASN A 317 8.53 18.41 -17.76
N SER A 318 9.75 17.95 -18.06
CA SER A 318 10.09 17.25 -19.29
C SER A 318 9.79 15.74 -19.24
N GLY A 319 9.29 15.23 -18.11
CA GLY A 319 9.02 13.81 -17.88
C GLY A 319 10.26 12.98 -17.55
N ALA A 320 11.41 13.61 -17.29
CA ALA A 320 12.60 12.89 -16.87
C ALA A 320 12.54 12.61 -15.37
N SER A 321 12.93 11.40 -14.96
CA SER A 321 13.00 11.04 -13.54
C SER A 321 14.25 11.65 -12.90
N GLN A 322 14.09 12.28 -11.75
CA GLN A 322 15.19 12.80 -10.93
C GLN A 322 15.35 11.96 -9.68
N LEU A 323 16.59 11.59 -9.39
CA LEU A 323 17.04 10.88 -8.21
C LEU A 323 17.51 11.90 -7.18
N HIS A 324 16.88 11.89 -6.00
CA HIS A 324 17.34 12.65 -4.84
C HIS A 324 18.01 11.73 -3.83
N ILE A 325 19.14 12.18 -3.29
CA ILE A 325 20.01 11.36 -2.44
C ILE A 325 20.34 12.11 -1.17
N THR A 326 20.22 11.43 -0.04
CA THR A 326 20.71 11.91 1.26
C THR A 326 21.76 10.97 1.83
N SER A 327 22.79 11.57 2.43
CA SER A 327 23.86 10.91 3.17
C SER A 327 23.81 11.31 4.65
N MET A 328 24.26 10.43 5.52
CA MET A 328 24.08 10.56 6.98
C MET A 328 24.58 11.89 7.54
N LEU A 329 25.74 12.39 7.12
CA LEU A 329 26.45 13.54 7.68
C LEU A 329 26.76 14.64 6.66
N SER A 330 26.76 14.32 5.36
CA SER A 330 27.20 15.24 4.30
C SER A 330 26.06 15.89 3.52
N SER A 331 24.80 15.54 3.80
CA SER A 331 23.62 16.03 3.05
C SER A 331 23.51 17.56 2.95
N SER A 332 23.86 18.33 4.00
CA SER A 332 23.76 19.80 3.93
C SER A 332 24.81 20.44 3.01
N ASP A 333 25.98 19.82 2.89
CA ASP A 333 27.17 20.38 2.24
C ASP A 333 27.50 19.68 0.91
N ALA A 334 26.71 18.66 0.58
CA ALA A 334 26.70 17.87 -0.64
C ALA A 334 26.58 18.71 -1.91
N ALA A 335 27.53 18.57 -2.85
CA ALA A 335 27.45 19.21 -4.16
C ALA A 335 26.38 18.53 -5.05
N THR A 336 26.40 17.21 -5.11
CA THR A 336 25.42 16.38 -5.83
C THR A 336 24.33 15.88 -4.88
N ALA A 337 23.17 16.55 -4.86
CA ALA A 337 21.99 16.13 -4.10
C ALA A 337 20.86 15.60 -5.00
N VAL A 338 20.93 15.91 -6.30
CA VAL A 338 19.94 15.52 -7.32
C VAL A 338 20.63 15.14 -8.62
N LEU A 339 20.20 14.04 -9.23
CA LEU A 339 20.66 13.56 -10.52
C LEU A 339 19.49 13.29 -11.46
N THR A 340 19.67 13.56 -12.75
CA THR A 340 18.67 13.19 -13.77
C THR A 340 18.99 11.81 -14.31
N LEU A 341 17.97 10.95 -14.43
CA LEU A 341 18.10 9.57 -14.87
C LEU A 341 17.71 9.39 -16.35
N PRO A 342 18.40 8.49 -17.09
CA PRO A 342 19.68 7.86 -16.73
C PRO A 342 20.80 8.91 -16.63
N PHE A 343 21.85 8.63 -15.85
CA PHE A 343 22.88 9.63 -15.54
C PHE A 343 23.50 10.27 -16.80
N ASP A 344 23.23 11.57 -16.99
CA ASP A 344 23.78 12.41 -18.06
C ASP A 344 24.96 13.25 -17.54
N LYS A 345 25.95 13.54 -18.41
CA LYS A 345 27.14 14.33 -18.05
C LYS A 345 26.90 15.84 -17.87
N ALA A 346 25.69 16.34 -18.13
CA ALA A 346 25.37 17.76 -18.10
C ALA A 346 24.55 18.08 -16.83
N GLU A 347 25.26 18.39 -15.75
CA GLU A 347 24.70 18.66 -14.43
C GLU A 347 24.23 20.12 -14.32
N SER A 348 23.02 20.33 -13.80
CA SER A 348 22.60 21.64 -13.29
C SER A 348 22.71 21.61 -11.76
N ALA A 349 23.72 22.29 -11.24
CA ALA A 349 24.09 22.38 -9.82
C ALA A 349 23.15 23.25 -8.96
N THR A 350 21.83 23.12 -9.14
CA THR A 350 20.87 23.84 -8.30
C THR A 350 20.49 22.97 -7.11
N ALA A 351 20.80 23.44 -5.91
CA ALA A 351 20.44 22.78 -4.66
C ALA A 351 18.91 22.56 -4.58
N PRO A 352 18.45 21.35 -4.21
CA PRO A 352 17.03 21.06 -4.00
C PRO A 352 16.46 21.83 -2.81
N ALA A 353 15.15 22.02 -2.80
CA ALA A 353 14.46 22.77 -1.75
C ALA A 353 14.60 22.10 -0.37
N TRP A 354 14.66 20.77 -0.31
CA TRP A 354 14.91 20.03 0.93
C TRP A 354 16.32 20.28 1.47
N GLN A 355 17.33 20.46 0.61
CA GLN A 355 18.70 20.74 1.04
C GLN A 355 18.80 22.16 1.57
N GLU A 356 18.15 23.13 0.90
CA GLU A 356 18.06 24.50 1.40
C GLU A 356 17.33 24.55 2.76
N ALA A 357 16.22 23.81 2.91
CA ALA A 357 15.50 23.71 4.17
C ALA A 357 16.37 23.12 5.27
N LEU A 358 17.15 22.07 4.98
CA LEU A 358 18.09 21.46 5.92
C LEU A 358 19.14 22.47 6.42
N VAL A 359 19.76 23.21 5.50
CA VAL A 359 20.73 24.28 5.83
C VAL A 359 20.09 25.36 6.72
N ASN A 360 18.85 25.75 6.39
CA ASN A 360 18.10 26.72 7.18
C ASN A 360 17.76 26.19 8.59
N THR A 361 17.34 24.93 8.73
CA THR A 361 17.06 24.31 10.04
C THR A 361 18.35 24.22 10.87
N LYS A 362 19.47 23.83 10.26
CA LYS A 362 20.80 23.77 10.89
C LYS A 362 21.23 25.14 11.43
N ALA A 363 21.06 26.20 10.63
CA ALA A 363 21.35 27.57 11.04
C ALA A 363 20.42 28.08 12.16
N ALA A 364 19.12 27.76 12.09
CA ALA A 364 18.15 28.11 13.12
C ALA A 364 18.48 27.46 14.46
N PHE A 365 18.81 26.15 14.45
CA PHE A 365 19.24 25.42 15.65
C PHE A 365 20.54 26.00 16.23
N GLY A 366 21.52 26.29 15.38
CA GLY A 366 22.77 26.93 15.80
C GLY A 366 22.56 28.28 16.47
N THR A 367 21.59 29.06 15.99
CA THR A 367 21.19 30.34 16.59
C THR A 367 20.46 30.14 17.92
N GLN A 368 19.48 29.24 17.97
CA GLN A 368 18.67 28.94 19.15
C GLN A 368 19.53 28.44 20.33
N HIS A 369 20.50 27.56 20.05
CA HIS A 369 21.38 26.97 21.06
C HIS A 369 22.71 27.73 21.25
N LYS A 370 22.90 28.88 20.57
CA LYS A 370 24.13 29.69 20.62
C LYS A 370 25.40 28.90 20.23
N LEU A 371 25.26 27.97 19.31
CA LEU A 371 26.35 27.14 18.78
C LEU A 371 27.00 27.77 17.54
N GLY A 372 26.35 28.75 16.89
CA GLY A 372 26.83 29.32 15.63
C GLY A 372 26.82 28.26 14.52
N THR A 373 27.95 28.07 13.84
CA THR A 373 28.14 27.04 12.79
C THR A 373 28.47 25.66 13.36
N ASN A 374 28.59 25.52 14.68
CA ASN A 374 29.05 24.28 15.33
C ASN A 374 27.89 23.30 15.55
N VAL A 375 27.18 23.00 14.48
CA VAL A 375 26.05 22.08 14.44
C VAL A 375 26.35 20.98 13.44
N LEU A 376 26.19 19.75 13.87
CA LEU A 376 26.20 18.56 13.04
C LEU A 376 24.76 18.16 12.74
N ASP A 377 24.43 18.00 11.47
CA ASP A 377 23.19 17.41 11.01
C ASP A 377 23.39 15.91 10.77
N ARG A 378 22.41 15.13 11.23
CA ARG A 378 22.26 13.70 10.91
C ARG A 378 20.98 13.51 10.14
N VAL A 379 21.08 13.15 8.86
CA VAL A 379 19.92 12.85 8.03
C VAL A 379 19.66 11.36 8.06
N TRP A 380 18.43 10.96 8.37
CA TRP A 380 18.09 9.54 8.59
C TRP A 380 17.26 8.93 7.46
N GLY A 381 16.63 9.75 6.62
CA GLY A 381 15.76 9.24 5.57
C GLY A 381 15.16 10.34 4.69
N LEU A 382 14.69 9.92 3.51
CA LEU A 382 14.08 10.75 2.49
C LEU A 382 12.91 9.99 1.86
N ALA A 383 11.75 10.63 1.73
CA ALA A 383 10.61 10.05 0.99
C ALA A 383 9.90 11.11 0.14
N THR A 384 9.19 10.64 -0.88
CA THR A 384 8.37 11.45 -1.79
C THR A 384 6.90 11.28 -1.47
N SER A 385 6.10 12.33 -1.69
CA SER A 385 4.65 12.21 -1.70
C SER A 385 4.20 11.28 -2.85
N PRO A 386 2.99 10.70 -2.76
CA PRO A 386 2.47 9.84 -3.83
C PRO A 386 2.37 10.54 -5.19
N LEU A 387 2.15 11.86 -5.20
CA LEU A 387 2.12 12.67 -6.41
C LEU A 387 3.52 13.12 -6.87
N GLY A 388 4.56 12.93 -6.06
CA GLY A 388 5.93 13.40 -6.33
C GLY A 388 6.11 14.92 -6.25
N ASP A 389 5.13 15.65 -5.70
CA ASP A 389 5.17 17.11 -5.55
C ASP A 389 5.84 17.59 -4.26
N LEU A 390 5.87 16.74 -3.24
CA LEU A 390 6.44 17.05 -1.93
C LEU A 390 7.50 16.02 -1.56
N MET A 391 8.48 16.49 -0.79
CA MET A 391 9.56 15.72 -0.24
C MET A 391 9.54 15.84 1.27
N ILE A 392 9.93 14.77 1.95
CA ILE A 392 10.08 14.76 3.40
C ILE A 392 11.47 14.26 3.78
N THR A 393 12.13 14.99 4.68
CA THR A 393 13.43 14.62 5.27
C THR A 393 13.33 14.47 6.78
N ALA A 394 13.96 13.42 7.33
CA ALA A 394 14.20 13.27 8.78
C ALA A 394 15.61 13.73 9.13
N THR A 395 15.73 14.63 10.10
CA THR A 395 17.02 15.11 10.55
C THR A 395 17.08 15.25 12.07
N THR A 396 18.19 14.84 12.67
CA THR A 396 18.56 15.16 14.05
C THR A 396 19.72 16.16 14.04
N LEU A 397 19.67 17.18 14.89
CA LEU A 397 20.71 18.20 14.99
C LEU A 397 21.45 18.07 16.32
N LEU A 398 22.78 18.09 16.26
CA LEU A 398 23.66 17.87 17.41
C LEU A 398 24.76 18.93 17.46
N PRO A 399 25.28 19.32 18.63
CA PRO A 399 26.49 20.14 18.72
C PRO A 399 27.71 19.39 18.13
N SER A 400 28.50 20.03 17.27
CA SER A 400 29.64 19.37 16.59
C SER A 400 30.91 19.26 17.45
N HIS A 401 31.11 20.16 18.42
CA HIS A 401 32.36 20.28 19.18
C HIS A 401 32.24 19.97 20.68
N ALA A 402 31.12 19.38 21.11
CA ALA A 402 30.94 18.98 22.50
C ALA A 402 30.12 17.69 22.59
N LEU A 403 30.51 16.81 23.51
CA LEU A 403 29.69 15.67 23.91
C LEU A 403 28.46 16.23 24.64
N SER A 404 27.32 16.19 23.97
CA SER A 404 26.04 16.51 24.58
C SER A 404 25.48 15.24 25.22
N TYR A 405 25.33 15.23 26.54
CA TYR A 405 24.57 14.20 27.24
C TYR A 405 23.08 14.52 27.05
N VAL A 406 22.52 14.05 25.94
CA VAL A 406 21.10 14.17 25.64
C VAL A 406 20.42 12.88 26.10
N THR A 407 19.44 12.99 27.01
CA THR A 407 18.62 11.84 27.36
C THR A 407 17.74 11.46 26.16
N GLU A 408 17.29 10.21 26.05
CA GLU A 408 16.40 9.79 24.95
C GLU A 408 15.14 10.67 24.84
N ASN A 409 14.64 11.16 25.98
CA ASN A 409 13.48 12.06 26.03
C ASN A 409 13.77 13.48 25.49
N ASP A 410 15.04 13.89 25.47
CA ASP A 410 15.46 15.21 24.95
C ASP A 410 15.86 15.15 23.47
N GLN A 411 16.02 13.95 22.91
CA GLN A 411 16.33 13.79 21.48
C GLN A 411 15.08 14.10 20.66
N ARG A 412 15.24 15.02 19.70
CA ARG A 412 14.18 15.40 18.77
C ARG A 412 14.58 15.16 17.35
N THR A 413 13.61 14.69 16.56
CA THR A 413 13.76 14.57 15.12
C THR A 413 12.95 15.65 14.45
N SER A 414 13.64 16.49 13.69
CA SER A 414 13.05 17.49 12.84
C SER A 414 12.65 16.84 11.52
N ILE A 415 11.37 16.96 11.18
CA ILE A 415 10.80 16.53 9.93
C ILE A 415 10.55 17.78 9.10
N ASN A 416 11.20 17.88 7.94
CA ASN A 416 10.99 18.97 7.01
C ASN A 416 10.23 18.47 5.78
N ILE A 417 9.11 19.10 5.47
CA ILE A 417 8.36 18.84 4.24
C ILE A 417 8.59 19.99 3.28
N THR A 418 9.19 19.73 2.12
CA THR A 418 9.51 20.72 1.08
C THR A 418 8.82 20.38 -0.23
N ARG A 419 8.82 21.36 -1.13
CA ARG A 419 8.32 21.22 -2.50
C ARG A 419 9.49 21.47 -3.45
N GLU A 420 9.93 20.42 -4.14
CA GLU A 420 11.14 20.46 -4.99
C GLU A 420 10.91 21.17 -6.31
N HIS A 421 9.68 21.11 -6.82
CA HIS A 421 9.33 21.79 -8.05
C HIS A 421 8.45 23.00 -7.76
N ARG A 422 8.91 24.17 -8.19
CA ARG A 422 8.03 25.27 -8.58
C ARG A 422 7.37 24.86 -9.90
N HIS A 423 6.50 23.86 -9.87
CA HIS A 423 5.61 23.65 -11.00
C HIS A 423 4.79 24.93 -11.16
N ASP A 424 4.82 25.53 -12.36
CA ASP A 424 3.81 26.50 -12.76
C ASP A 424 2.41 25.83 -12.75
N ALA A 425 2.39 24.50 -12.90
CA ALA A 425 1.21 23.67 -12.75
C ALA A 425 0.82 23.47 -11.26
N ILE A 426 -0.48 23.46 -11.02
CA ILE A 426 -1.08 23.32 -9.67
C ILE A 426 -0.85 21.92 -9.10
N LEU A 427 -0.87 20.91 -9.97
CA LEU A 427 -0.60 19.51 -9.68
C LEU A 427 0.44 18.97 -10.68
N PRO A 428 1.30 18.02 -10.27
CA PRO A 428 2.21 17.37 -11.21
C PRO A 428 1.39 16.56 -12.23
N THR A 429 1.63 16.81 -13.51
CA THR A 429 0.93 16.10 -14.60
C THR A 429 1.44 14.67 -14.80
N ASN A 430 2.63 14.36 -14.29
CA ASN A 430 3.37 13.15 -14.65
C ASN A 430 3.86 12.32 -13.45
N GLY A 431 3.42 12.59 -12.22
CA GLY A 431 4.01 11.97 -11.02
C GLY A 431 3.80 10.47 -10.89
N GLY A 432 4.47 9.64 -11.71
CA GLY A 432 4.71 8.18 -11.61
C GLY A 432 3.56 7.30 -11.12
N THR A 433 2.33 7.80 -11.19
CA THR A 433 1.14 7.19 -10.64
C THR A 433 -0.03 7.71 -11.47
N SER A 434 -0.41 6.95 -12.49
CA SER A 434 -1.70 7.11 -13.16
C SER A 434 -2.82 7.24 -12.11
N LEU A 435 -3.87 8.07 -12.30
CA LEU A 435 -4.96 8.19 -11.31
C LEU A 435 -5.67 6.85 -11.00
N LEU A 436 -5.49 5.82 -11.84
CA LEU A 436 -5.92 4.45 -11.56
C LEU A 436 -4.94 3.62 -10.71
N SER A 437 -3.72 4.10 -10.48
CA SER A 437 -2.64 3.40 -9.76
C SER A 437 -2.63 3.64 -8.23
N GLY A 438 -3.63 4.38 -7.71
CA GLY A 438 -3.91 4.47 -6.28
C GLY A 438 -3.83 5.85 -5.63
N VAL A 439 -3.74 6.95 -6.40
CA VAL A 439 -3.81 8.30 -5.81
C VAL A 439 -5.21 8.56 -5.25
N THR A 440 -5.30 8.88 -3.96
CA THR A 440 -6.59 9.10 -3.29
C THR A 440 -7.04 10.55 -3.41
N SER A 441 -8.35 10.80 -3.28
CA SER A 441 -8.86 12.17 -3.24
C SER A 441 -8.34 12.96 -2.03
N ALA A 442 -7.92 12.26 -0.96
CA ALA A 442 -7.23 12.87 0.18
C ALA A 442 -5.85 13.43 -0.21
N VAL A 443 -5.07 12.69 -1.01
CA VAL A 443 -3.78 13.18 -1.54
C VAL A 443 -3.99 14.43 -2.38
N LEU A 444 -4.93 14.39 -3.34
CA LEU A 444 -5.25 15.55 -4.19
C LEU A 444 -5.65 16.77 -3.36
N LEU A 445 -6.57 16.59 -2.40
CA LEU A 445 -7.03 17.67 -1.54
C LEU A 445 -5.88 18.27 -0.71
N PHE A 446 -5.00 17.42 -0.17
CA PHE A 446 -3.83 17.85 0.60
C PHE A 446 -2.87 18.68 -0.26
N SER A 447 -2.50 18.20 -1.44
CA SER A 447 -1.60 18.92 -2.36
C SER A 447 -2.20 20.26 -2.83
N LEU A 448 -3.52 20.31 -3.10
CA LEU A 448 -4.23 21.54 -3.45
C LEU A 448 -4.20 22.55 -2.29
N LYS A 449 -4.51 22.13 -1.06
CA LYS A 449 -4.44 23.01 0.13
C LYS A 449 -3.01 23.51 0.36
N ALA A 450 -2.02 22.64 0.23
CA ALA A 450 -0.61 23.00 0.34
C ALA A 450 -0.16 24.00 -0.75
N HIS A 451 -0.77 23.94 -1.95
CA HIS A 451 -0.56 24.89 -3.03
C HIS A 451 -1.22 26.25 -2.75
N LEU A 452 -2.50 26.25 -2.37
CA LEU A 452 -3.26 27.47 -2.10
C LEU A 452 -2.65 28.30 -0.95
N ALA A 453 -2.12 27.64 0.09
CA ALA A 453 -1.45 28.33 1.19
C ALA A 453 -0.15 29.05 0.79
N GLN A 454 0.44 28.74 -0.37
CA GLN A 454 1.65 29.37 -0.89
C GLN A 454 1.36 30.55 -1.84
N GLN A 455 0.16 30.58 -2.42
CA GLN A 455 -0.21 31.64 -3.35
C GLN A 455 -0.80 32.84 -2.59
N ASN A 456 -0.32 34.03 -2.93
CA ASN A 456 -0.93 35.29 -2.47
C ASN A 456 -2.14 35.71 -3.32
N THR A 457 -2.37 35.04 -4.45
CA THR A 457 -3.45 35.33 -5.41
C THR A 457 -4.61 34.36 -5.26
N LYS A 458 -5.84 34.85 -5.42
CA LYS A 458 -7.04 34.01 -5.39
C LYS A 458 -7.11 33.16 -6.66
N THR A 459 -6.82 31.87 -6.54
CA THR A 459 -7.05 30.88 -7.61
C THR A 459 -8.54 30.54 -7.69
N GLY A 460 -9.10 30.51 -8.90
CA GLY A 460 -10.50 30.12 -9.11
C GLY A 460 -10.67 28.59 -9.07
N SER A 461 -11.82 28.12 -8.59
CA SER A 461 -12.16 26.69 -8.53
C SER A 461 -12.07 25.99 -9.89
N GLU A 462 -12.44 26.67 -10.98
CA GLU A 462 -12.33 26.12 -12.35
C GLU A 462 -10.90 25.78 -12.77
N VAL A 463 -9.92 26.58 -12.34
CA VAL A 463 -8.50 26.34 -12.65
C VAL A 463 -8.00 25.10 -11.91
N LEU A 464 -8.42 24.91 -10.66
CA LEU A 464 -8.10 23.72 -9.87
C LEU A 464 -8.70 22.45 -10.50
N VAL A 465 -9.94 22.53 -10.99
CA VAL A 465 -10.61 21.42 -11.68
C VAL A 465 -9.85 21.03 -12.95
N GLN A 466 -9.45 22.00 -13.76
CA GLN A 466 -8.71 21.72 -14.99
C GLN A 466 -7.37 21.03 -14.69
N ALA A 467 -6.63 21.49 -13.67
CA ALA A 467 -5.38 20.86 -13.28
C ALA A 467 -5.56 19.40 -12.82
N MET A 468 -6.65 19.07 -12.12
CA MET A 468 -6.98 17.70 -11.75
C MET A 468 -7.36 16.84 -12.96
N LEU A 469 -8.11 17.39 -13.92
CA LEU A 469 -8.45 16.70 -15.17
C LEU A 469 -7.20 16.40 -16.01
N ASP A 470 -6.27 17.35 -16.10
CA ASP A 470 -5.02 17.16 -16.84
C ASP A 470 -4.16 16.05 -16.23
N CYS A 471 -4.14 15.94 -14.89
CA CYS A 471 -3.53 14.82 -14.17
C CYS A 471 -4.25 13.48 -14.42
N ALA A 472 -5.57 13.51 -14.65
CA ALA A 472 -6.39 12.32 -14.88
C ALA A 472 -6.27 11.69 -16.26
N ASN A 473 -6.00 12.50 -17.28
CA ASN A 473 -6.13 12.11 -18.68
C ASN A 473 -5.09 11.06 -19.16
N GLY A 474 -4.02 10.79 -18.39
CA GLY A 474 -3.04 9.73 -18.69
C GLY A 474 -3.54 8.29 -18.51
N SER A 475 -4.81 8.10 -18.14
CA SER A 475 -5.29 6.87 -17.51
C SER A 475 -6.50 6.20 -18.20
N ALA A 476 -7.06 6.78 -19.26
CA ALA A 476 -8.34 6.34 -19.84
C ALA A 476 -8.27 4.98 -20.55
N SER A 477 -7.13 4.66 -21.19
CA SER A 477 -6.97 3.46 -22.04
C SER A 477 -7.00 2.14 -21.25
N ALA A 478 -6.51 2.12 -20.01
CA ALA A 478 -6.49 0.91 -19.18
C ALA A 478 -7.89 0.45 -18.74
N VAL A 479 -8.85 1.38 -18.61
CA VAL A 479 -10.22 1.05 -18.17
C VAL A 479 -11.11 0.63 -19.33
N GLU A 480 -10.90 1.20 -20.51
CA GLU A 480 -11.59 0.73 -21.71
C GLU A 480 -11.29 -0.75 -21.97
N ASN A 481 -10.05 -1.19 -21.73
CA ASN A 481 -9.67 -2.60 -21.82
C ASN A 481 -10.35 -3.46 -20.74
N LEU A 482 -10.40 -3.01 -19.48
CA LEU A 482 -11.10 -3.73 -18.40
C LEU A 482 -12.62 -3.86 -18.64
N LEU A 483 -13.24 -2.82 -19.21
CA LEU A 483 -14.66 -2.85 -19.58
C LEU A 483 -14.92 -3.75 -20.79
N ALA A 484 -13.97 -3.88 -21.70
CA ALA A 484 -14.03 -4.80 -22.84
C ALA A 484 -13.86 -6.27 -22.41
N ASP A 485 -12.92 -6.56 -21.49
CA ASP A 485 -12.68 -7.92 -20.99
C ASP A 485 -13.85 -8.48 -20.17
N ALA A 486 -14.52 -7.62 -19.39
CA ALA A 486 -15.71 -7.97 -18.61
C ALA A 486 -16.97 -8.27 -19.45
N SER A 487 -16.87 -8.34 -20.78
CA SER A 487 -17.98 -8.74 -21.67
C SER A 487 -18.01 -10.25 -21.99
N ARG A 488 -17.11 -11.04 -21.41
CA ARG A 488 -17.02 -12.50 -21.58
C ARG A 488 -17.96 -13.24 -20.61
N GLU A 489 -18.64 -14.30 -21.08
CA GLU A 489 -19.83 -14.93 -20.47
C GLU A 489 -19.64 -15.68 -19.12
N SER A 490 -18.56 -15.46 -18.37
CA SER A 490 -18.37 -16.02 -17.02
C SER A 490 -17.54 -15.08 -16.15
N ILE A 491 -18.20 -14.14 -15.50
CA ILE A 491 -17.57 -13.06 -14.73
C ILE A 491 -17.56 -13.42 -13.25
N GLU A 492 -16.37 -13.43 -12.64
CA GLU A 492 -16.20 -13.61 -11.19
C GLU A 492 -16.78 -12.41 -10.41
N PRO A 493 -17.30 -12.58 -9.18
CA PRO A 493 -17.84 -11.48 -8.36
C PRO A 493 -16.89 -10.28 -8.19
N LEU A 494 -15.58 -10.54 -8.17
CA LEU A 494 -14.53 -9.53 -8.10
C LEU A 494 -14.45 -8.65 -9.36
N GLU A 495 -14.69 -9.22 -10.55
CA GLU A 495 -14.75 -8.43 -11.78
C GLU A 495 -15.95 -7.49 -11.78
N TYR A 496 -17.11 -7.93 -11.28
CA TYR A 496 -18.26 -7.02 -11.13
C TYR A 496 -17.94 -5.85 -10.20
N ALA A 497 -17.25 -6.10 -9.08
CA ALA A 497 -16.82 -5.04 -8.18
C ALA A 497 -15.84 -4.06 -8.87
N ARG A 498 -14.87 -4.58 -9.65
CA ARG A 498 -13.93 -3.78 -10.43
C ARG A 498 -14.64 -2.95 -11.50
N VAL A 499 -15.59 -3.52 -12.24
CA VAL A 499 -16.36 -2.82 -13.27
C VAL A 499 -17.20 -1.69 -12.67
N LEU A 500 -17.88 -1.92 -11.55
CA LEU A 500 -18.64 -0.88 -10.85
C LEU A 500 -17.74 0.27 -10.40
N ARG A 501 -16.59 -0.05 -9.80
CA ARG A 501 -15.59 0.94 -9.39
C ARG A 501 -15.06 1.73 -10.58
N ALA A 502 -14.69 1.03 -11.65
CA ALA A 502 -14.16 1.63 -12.88
C ALA A 502 -15.16 2.59 -13.52
N ARG A 503 -16.44 2.19 -13.66
CA ARG A 503 -17.51 3.06 -14.18
C ARG A 503 -17.64 4.38 -13.42
N LEU A 504 -17.56 4.34 -12.09
CA LEU A 504 -17.58 5.56 -11.28
C LEU A 504 -16.31 6.40 -11.39
N ALA A 505 -15.17 5.75 -11.64
CA ALA A 505 -13.89 6.44 -11.76
C ALA A 505 -13.72 7.13 -13.13
N THR A 506 -14.30 6.57 -14.20
CA THR A 506 -14.04 7.02 -15.58
C THR A 506 -15.15 7.83 -16.24
N THR A 507 -16.34 7.89 -15.65
CA THR A 507 -17.42 8.74 -16.19
C THR A 507 -16.98 10.21 -16.13
N PRO A 508 -16.79 10.91 -17.27
CA PRO A 508 -16.13 12.21 -17.29
C PRO A 508 -16.94 13.29 -16.58
N GLU A 509 -18.28 13.25 -16.66
CA GLU A 509 -19.14 14.20 -15.95
C GLU A 509 -19.04 14.03 -14.43
N LEU A 510 -18.95 12.78 -13.96
CA LEU A 510 -18.77 12.49 -12.53
C LEU A 510 -17.38 12.90 -12.05
N MET A 511 -16.35 12.60 -12.83
CA MET A 511 -14.98 12.97 -12.50
C MET A 511 -14.85 14.49 -12.36
N SER A 512 -15.38 15.24 -13.33
CA SER A 512 -15.41 16.71 -13.29
C SER A 512 -16.19 17.24 -12.08
N ALA A 513 -17.37 16.68 -11.80
CA ALA A 513 -18.15 17.06 -10.62
C ALA A 513 -17.42 16.75 -9.28
N ARG A 514 -16.70 15.62 -9.22
CA ARG A 514 -15.90 15.23 -8.04
C ARG A 514 -14.76 16.19 -7.82
N PHE A 515 -14.02 16.51 -8.88
CA PHE A 515 -12.94 17.48 -8.82
C PHE A 515 -13.44 18.87 -8.46
N LYS A 516 -14.63 19.26 -8.93
CA LYS A 516 -15.28 20.50 -8.51
C LYS A 516 -15.53 20.52 -7.00
N LEU A 517 -16.08 19.43 -6.46
CA LEU A 517 -16.30 19.30 -5.02
C LEU A 517 -14.99 19.37 -4.22
N LEU A 518 -13.92 18.70 -4.67
CA LEU A 518 -12.60 18.76 -4.04
C LEU A 518 -11.97 20.16 -4.12
N ALA A 519 -12.07 20.84 -5.27
CA ALA A 519 -11.60 22.20 -5.45
C ALA A 519 -12.30 23.17 -4.51
N ASP A 520 -13.62 23.02 -4.35
CA ASP A 520 -14.39 23.87 -3.44
C ASP A 520 -14.06 23.58 -1.97
N PHE A 521 -13.83 22.31 -1.59
CA PHE A 521 -13.30 21.95 -0.26
C PHE A 521 -11.91 22.55 -0.01
N ALA A 522 -11.04 22.57 -1.02
CA ALA A 522 -9.71 23.16 -0.91
C ALA A 522 -9.78 24.68 -0.72
N LEU A 523 -10.77 25.34 -1.32
CA LEU A 523 -11.02 26.78 -1.22
C LEU A 523 -11.90 27.19 -0.02
N GLU A 524 -12.29 26.23 0.82
CA GLU A 524 -13.19 26.44 1.96
C GLU A 524 -14.53 27.11 1.57
N ILE A 525 -14.99 26.85 0.34
CA ILE A 525 -16.29 27.31 -0.15
C ILE A 525 -17.35 26.38 0.45
N SER A 526 -18.41 26.95 1.01
CA SER A 526 -19.54 26.19 1.55
C SER A 526 -20.40 25.58 0.43
N THR A 527 -19.86 24.65 -0.33
CA THR A 527 -20.64 23.85 -1.29
C THR A 527 -21.27 22.67 -0.59
N THR A 528 -22.57 22.50 -0.79
CA THR A 528 -23.23 21.26 -0.40
C THR A 528 -22.91 20.19 -1.45
N ALA A 529 -22.60 18.97 -0.98
CA ALA A 529 -22.45 17.80 -1.84
C ALA A 529 -23.74 17.48 -2.67
N ASP A 530 -24.81 18.25 -2.52
CA ASP A 530 -26.10 18.03 -3.18
C ASP A 530 -26.00 18.05 -4.71
N GLN A 531 -25.08 18.84 -5.27
CA GLN A 531 -24.91 18.94 -6.72
C GLN A 531 -24.38 17.65 -7.35
N ILE A 532 -23.56 16.87 -6.62
CA ILE A 532 -22.97 15.63 -7.13
C ILE A 532 -23.81 14.38 -6.83
N ILE A 533 -24.72 14.46 -5.85
CA ILE A 533 -25.51 13.31 -5.40
C ILE A 533 -26.33 12.73 -6.55
N LYS A 534 -27.04 13.55 -7.33
CA LYS A 534 -27.92 13.06 -8.39
C LYS A 534 -27.13 12.32 -9.51
N PRO A 535 -26.08 12.90 -10.12
CA PRO A 535 -25.27 12.20 -11.12
C PRO A 535 -24.66 10.88 -10.62
N VAL A 536 -24.07 10.90 -9.40
CA VAL A 536 -23.47 9.70 -8.81
C VAL A 536 -24.53 8.62 -8.63
N LEU A 537 -25.67 8.96 -8.05
CA LEU A 537 -26.76 8.00 -7.84
C LEU A 537 -27.30 7.45 -9.16
N GLN A 538 -27.48 8.27 -10.21
CA GLN A 538 -27.91 7.77 -11.52
C GLN A 538 -26.95 6.70 -12.08
N THR A 539 -25.64 6.90 -11.92
CA THR A 539 -24.62 5.97 -12.41
C THR A 539 -24.57 4.69 -11.56
N VAL A 540 -24.62 4.82 -10.23
CA VAL A 540 -24.63 3.66 -9.31
C VAL A 540 -25.91 2.84 -9.49
N VAL A 541 -27.07 3.48 -9.60
CA VAL A 541 -28.37 2.81 -9.85
C VAL A 541 -28.30 2.00 -11.15
N GLY A 542 -27.84 2.60 -12.25
CA GLY A 542 -27.69 1.90 -13.52
C GLY A 542 -26.72 0.72 -13.47
N GLY A 543 -25.63 0.85 -12.72
CA GLY A 543 -24.66 -0.24 -12.50
C GLY A 543 -25.21 -1.39 -11.67
N ILE A 544 -25.91 -1.08 -10.56
CA ILE A 544 -26.46 -2.09 -9.64
C ILE A 544 -27.63 -2.83 -10.27
N LEU A 545 -28.55 -2.13 -10.94
CA LEU A 545 -29.71 -2.76 -11.57
C LEU A 545 -29.35 -3.61 -12.79
N ALA A 546 -28.18 -3.37 -13.39
CA ALA A 546 -27.62 -4.21 -14.46
C ALA A 546 -27.01 -5.52 -13.94
N LEU A 547 -26.82 -5.69 -12.62
CA LEU A 547 -26.29 -6.92 -12.05
C LEU A 547 -27.33 -8.07 -12.11
N PRO A 548 -26.87 -9.32 -12.34
CA PRO A 548 -27.72 -10.51 -12.29
C PRO A 548 -28.56 -10.59 -11.01
N GLU A 549 -29.81 -11.06 -11.12
CA GLU A 549 -30.73 -11.14 -9.98
C GLU A 549 -30.28 -12.13 -8.89
N GLN A 550 -29.50 -13.14 -9.25
CA GLN A 550 -28.94 -14.14 -8.33
C GLN A 550 -28.25 -13.50 -7.11
N PHE A 551 -27.45 -12.44 -7.33
CA PHE A 551 -26.75 -11.74 -6.25
C PHE A 551 -27.68 -11.03 -5.27
N SER A 552 -28.89 -10.71 -5.73
CA SER A 552 -29.90 -9.98 -4.94
C SER A 552 -30.76 -10.92 -4.12
N GLN A 553 -30.86 -12.17 -4.55
CA GLN A 553 -31.57 -13.25 -3.86
C GLN A 553 -30.69 -13.93 -2.79
N ALA A 554 -29.36 -13.81 -2.89
CA ALA A 554 -28.37 -14.35 -1.95
C ALA A 554 -28.36 -13.72 -0.53
N GLY A 555 -29.43 -13.04 -0.11
CA GLY A 555 -29.59 -12.55 1.26
C GLY A 555 -30.63 -11.43 1.45
N GLU A 556 -31.18 -11.32 2.66
CA GLU A 556 -32.19 -10.31 3.01
C GLU A 556 -31.66 -8.88 2.83
N LEU A 557 -30.41 -8.62 3.24
CA LEU A 557 -29.76 -7.32 3.06
C LEU A 557 -29.64 -6.94 1.57
N SER A 558 -29.21 -7.89 0.73
CA SER A 558 -29.08 -7.69 -0.72
C SER A 558 -30.43 -7.40 -1.37
N SER A 559 -31.49 -8.11 -0.96
CA SER A 559 -32.86 -7.86 -1.42
C SER A 559 -33.34 -6.46 -1.03
N LYS A 560 -33.13 -6.05 0.24
CA LYS A 560 -33.47 -4.70 0.72
C LYS A 560 -32.72 -3.61 -0.07
N ILE A 561 -31.42 -3.79 -0.29
CA ILE A 561 -30.60 -2.86 -1.10
C ILE A 561 -31.20 -2.73 -2.50
N ARG A 562 -31.42 -3.84 -3.21
CA ARG A 562 -31.97 -3.79 -4.58
C ARG A 562 -33.32 -3.09 -4.65
N LYS A 563 -34.23 -3.36 -3.70
CA LYS A 563 -35.54 -2.70 -3.63
C LYS A 563 -35.41 -1.18 -3.46
N VAL A 564 -34.54 -0.70 -2.58
CA VAL A 564 -34.27 0.75 -2.43
C VAL A 564 -33.78 1.36 -3.73
N TYR A 565 -32.88 0.68 -4.45
CA TYR A 565 -32.37 1.16 -5.74
C TYR A 565 -33.44 1.17 -6.83
N GLN A 566 -34.37 0.22 -6.85
CA GLN A 566 -35.54 0.23 -7.75
C GLN A 566 -36.49 1.41 -7.45
N VAL A 567 -36.78 1.67 -6.17
CA VAL A 567 -37.57 2.85 -5.76
C VAL A 567 -36.86 4.16 -6.13
N LEU A 568 -35.53 4.21 -6.03
CA LEU A 568 -34.78 5.38 -6.44
C LEU A 568 -34.79 5.57 -7.96
N ASP A 569 -34.64 4.49 -8.75
CA ASP A 569 -34.69 4.56 -10.21
C ASP A 569 -36.02 5.13 -10.72
N SER A 570 -37.14 4.68 -10.14
CA SER A 570 -38.46 5.18 -10.52
C SER A 570 -38.64 6.69 -10.26
N ARG A 571 -37.91 7.24 -9.28
CA ARG A 571 -37.91 8.68 -8.97
C ARG A 571 -36.92 9.48 -9.81
N LEU A 572 -35.80 8.87 -10.20
CA LEU A 572 -34.81 9.51 -11.08
C LEU A 572 -35.29 9.53 -12.54
N HIS A 573 -36.05 8.51 -12.97
CA HIS A 573 -36.55 8.33 -14.33
C HIS A 573 -38.09 8.15 -14.38
N PRO A 574 -38.87 9.19 -14.01
CA PRO A 574 -40.33 9.09 -13.93
C PRO A 574 -41.01 8.70 -15.25
N GLY A 575 -40.35 8.92 -16.40
CA GLY A 575 -40.86 8.54 -17.72
C GLY A 575 -40.67 7.06 -18.11
N ARG A 576 -39.79 6.32 -17.42
CA ARG A 576 -39.52 4.88 -17.69
C ARG A 576 -40.39 3.97 -16.81
N ALA A 577 -40.91 4.51 -15.70
CA ALA A 577 -41.64 3.82 -14.64
C ALA A 577 -43.11 3.47 -14.95
N ALA A 578 -43.74 4.11 -15.93
CA ALA A 578 -45.19 3.98 -16.16
C ALA A 578 -45.62 2.68 -16.86
N ALA A 579 -44.69 1.85 -17.37
CA ALA A 579 -45.03 0.70 -18.21
C ALA A 579 -44.69 -0.68 -17.60
N SER A 580 -43.99 -0.77 -16.45
CA SER A 580 -43.53 -2.06 -15.90
C SER A 580 -43.26 -2.07 -14.38
N MET A 581 -43.99 -1.29 -13.57
CA MET A 581 -43.81 -1.33 -12.12
C MET A 581 -44.77 -2.32 -11.46
N ASP A 582 -44.21 -3.26 -10.69
CA ASP A 582 -44.96 -4.10 -9.77
C ASP A 582 -45.47 -3.28 -8.58
N GLU A 583 -46.74 -3.46 -8.19
CA GLU A 583 -47.36 -2.80 -7.02
C GLU A 583 -46.57 -3.04 -5.70
N GLU A 584 -45.81 -4.14 -5.64
CA GLU A 584 -44.94 -4.49 -4.52
C GLU A 584 -43.77 -3.52 -4.32
N ILE A 585 -43.23 -2.92 -5.39
CA ILE A 585 -42.08 -1.99 -5.29
C ILE A 585 -42.56 -0.63 -4.78
N GLN A 586 -43.77 -0.22 -5.17
CA GLN A 586 -44.37 1.04 -4.73
C GLN A 586 -44.82 1.02 -3.26
N SER A 587 -45.12 -0.16 -2.73
CA SER A 587 -45.58 -0.36 -1.35
C SER A 587 -44.46 -0.73 -0.38
N TRP A 588 -43.23 -0.95 -0.85
CA TRP A 588 -42.10 -1.30 0.00
C TRP A 588 -41.72 -0.15 0.95
N ARG A 589 -41.58 -0.49 2.24
CA ARG A 589 -41.17 0.43 3.31
C ARG A 589 -40.14 -0.25 4.20
N GLU A 590 -39.18 0.52 4.71
CA GLU A 590 -38.29 0.04 5.77
C GLU A 590 -39.05 0.00 7.10
N GLU A 591 -38.67 -0.90 8.00
CA GLU A 591 -39.27 -0.98 9.33
C GLU A 591 -38.38 -0.28 10.37
N CYS A 592 -38.98 0.51 11.25
CA CYS A 592 -38.30 1.17 12.35
C CYS A 592 -38.04 0.18 13.50
N LEU A 593 -36.77 -0.09 13.81
CA LEU A 593 -36.35 -0.96 14.91
C LEU A 593 -36.78 -0.46 16.30
N ILE A 594 -37.13 0.84 16.43
CA ILE A 594 -37.57 1.42 17.70
C ILE A 594 -39.07 1.19 17.95
N CYS A 595 -39.90 1.29 16.91
CA CYS A 595 -41.37 1.30 17.07
C CYS A 595 -42.15 0.46 16.05
N ALA A 596 -41.46 -0.36 15.24
CA ALA A 596 -42.00 -1.20 14.18
C ALA A 596 -42.79 -0.45 13.08
N ALA A 597 -42.75 0.88 13.10
CA ALA A 597 -43.49 1.70 12.14
C ALA A 597 -42.77 1.78 10.80
N GLY A 598 -43.53 1.88 9.71
CA GLY A 598 -42.97 2.05 8.36
C GLY A 598 -42.16 3.35 8.23
N ILE A 599 -41.06 3.27 7.50
CA ILE A 599 -40.18 4.37 7.10
C ILE A 599 -40.26 4.49 5.58
N ASP A 600 -40.77 5.63 5.13
CA ASP A 600 -40.87 5.93 3.71
C ASP A 600 -39.54 6.45 3.15
N PHE A 601 -39.32 6.22 1.87
CA PHE A 601 -38.17 6.81 1.17
C PHE A 601 -38.48 8.28 0.88
N GLU A 602 -38.04 9.22 1.71
CA GLU A 602 -38.31 10.67 1.52
C GLU A 602 -37.11 11.41 0.95
N SER A 603 -35.92 11.14 1.50
CA SER A 603 -34.66 11.75 1.13
C SER A 603 -33.57 10.68 1.04
N THR A 604 -32.50 10.97 0.31
CA THR A 604 -31.30 10.12 0.22
C THR A 604 -30.36 10.27 1.41
N LYS A 605 -30.52 11.33 2.22
CA LYS A 605 -29.64 11.64 3.37
C LYS A 605 -30.24 11.28 4.72
N TRP A 606 -31.56 11.37 4.84
CA TRP A 606 -32.28 11.15 6.08
C TRP A 606 -33.63 10.49 5.79
N ALA A 607 -34.20 9.86 6.81
CA ALA A 607 -35.55 9.33 6.77
C ALA A 607 -36.23 9.54 8.12
N CYS A 608 -37.55 9.62 8.11
CA CYS A 608 -38.38 9.66 9.31
C CYS A 608 -39.36 8.49 9.28
N CYS A 609 -39.53 7.78 10.40
CA CYS A 609 -40.63 6.83 10.50
C CYS A 609 -41.96 7.59 10.66
N THR A 610 -43.08 6.94 10.35
CA THR A 610 -44.43 7.53 10.52
C THR A 610 -44.73 8.02 11.95
N ASN A 611 -44.01 7.51 12.97
CA ASN A 611 -44.11 7.95 14.37
C ASN A 611 -43.10 9.05 14.77
N GLY A 612 -42.29 9.59 13.86
CA GLY A 612 -41.42 10.75 14.11
C GLY A 612 -39.95 10.49 14.47
N HIS A 613 -39.50 9.22 14.58
CA HIS A 613 -38.07 8.91 14.74
C HIS A 613 -37.28 9.21 13.46
N ARG A 614 -36.19 9.97 13.59
CA ARG A 614 -35.37 10.41 12.47
C ARG A 614 -34.03 9.67 12.43
N PHE A 615 -33.66 9.18 11.26
CA PHE A 615 -32.43 8.43 11.00
C PHE A 615 -31.63 9.06 9.86
N THR A 616 -30.32 8.90 9.88
CA THR A 616 -29.45 9.15 8.72
C THR A 616 -29.49 7.93 7.79
N ARG A 617 -29.35 8.15 6.49
CA ARG A 617 -29.22 7.08 5.50
C ARG A 617 -27.76 6.86 5.14
N CYS A 618 -27.41 5.61 4.88
CA CYS A 618 -26.10 5.25 4.36
C CYS A 618 -25.89 5.82 2.95
N GLY A 619 -24.79 6.52 2.73
CA GLY A 619 -24.45 7.11 1.42
C GLY A 619 -24.28 6.08 0.30
N LEU A 620 -24.00 4.82 0.62
CA LEU A 620 -23.89 3.72 -0.34
C LEU A 620 -25.22 2.96 -0.48
N THR A 621 -25.59 2.15 0.50
CA THR A 621 -26.80 1.28 0.44
C THR A 621 -28.13 2.04 0.46
N LEU A 622 -28.12 3.33 0.82
CA LEU A 622 -29.29 4.18 1.05
C LEU A 622 -30.24 3.69 2.15
N LEU A 623 -29.93 2.60 2.86
CA LEU A 623 -30.70 2.12 4.01
C LEU A 623 -30.54 3.04 5.22
N THR A 624 -31.51 3.02 6.13
CA THR A 624 -31.46 3.77 7.38
C THR A 624 -30.46 3.20 8.39
N MET A 625 -29.65 4.06 8.99
CA MET A 625 -28.71 3.72 10.06
C MET A 625 -29.42 3.84 11.41
N GLN A 626 -29.96 2.72 11.88
CA GLN A 626 -30.86 2.69 13.04
C GLN A 626 -30.16 2.27 14.36
N ARG A 627 -28.91 1.79 14.31
CA ARG A 627 -28.12 1.41 15.50
C ARG A 627 -26.88 2.30 15.65
N PRO A 628 -26.41 2.58 16.88
CA PRO A 628 -25.10 3.19 17.08
C PRO A 628 -23.99 2.19 16.76
N GLY A 629 -22.82 2.70 16.32
CA GLY A 629 -21.62 1.89 16.09
C GLY A 629 -21.60 1.06 14.81
N ILE A 630 -22.65 1.10 13.98
CA ILE A 630 -22.70 0.38 12.68
C ILE A 630 -22.35 1.26 11.48
N SER A 631 -21.72 2.41 11.71
CA SER A 631 -21.42 3.39 10.67
C SER A 631 -19.99 3.90 10.69
N LYS A 632 -19.47 4.16 9.49
CA LYS A 632 -18.21 4.84 9.21
C LYS A 632 -18.48 6.18 8.51
N GLN A 633 -17.53 7.11 8.53
CA GLN A 633 -17.76 8.47 8.03
C GLN A 633 -16.63 8.92 7.11
N CYS A 634 -16.97 9.39 5.90
CA CYS A 634 -15.95 9.91 4.99
C CYS A 634 -15.15 11.08 5.61
N SER A 635 -13.84 10.96 5.58
CA SER A 635 -12.85 11.93 6.08
C SER A 635 -12.90 13.30 5.40
N ILE A 636 -13.43 13.39 4.17
CA ILE A 636 -13.56 14.64 3.40
C ILE A 636 -14.96 15.25 3.54
N CYS A 637 -16.00 14.57 3.03
CA CYS A 637 -17.35 15.17 2.95
C CYS A 637 -18.22 14.91 4.19
N GLY A 638 -17.80 14.03 5.09
CA GLY A 638 -18.56 13.71 6.30
C GLY A 638 -19.82 12.88 6.10
N MET A 639 -20.07 12.37 4.88
CA MET A 639 -21.18 11.46 4.62
C MET A 639 -21.00 10.16 5.41
N GLN A 640 -22.09 9.67 5.98
CA GLN A 640 -22.11 8.43 6.77
C GLN A 640 -22.42 7.22 5.90
N PHE A 641 -21.73 6.12 6.15
CA PHE A 641 -21.87 4.84 5.47
C PHE A 641 -22.06 3.75 6.50
N LEU A 642 -22.76 2.67 6.16
CA LEU A 642 -22.75 1.47 6.99
C LEU A 642 -21.33 0.90 7.00
N ASP A 643 -20.92 0.45 8.18
CA ASP A 643 -19.69 -0.30 8.35
C ASP A 643 -19.96 -1.78 8.08
N GLU A 644 -19.40 -2.31 7.00
CA GLU A 644 -19.53 -3.69 6.56
C GLU A 644 -19.15 -4.70 7.65
N TRP A 645 -18.19 -4.37 8.52
CA TRP A 645 -17.68 -5.25 9.57
C TRP A 645 -18.62 -5.33 10.77
N SER A 646 -19.47 -4.32 10.94
CA SER A 646 -20.46 -4.24 12.00
C SER A 646 -21.82 -4.82 11.60
N LEU A 647 -21.98 -5.27 10.35
CA LEU A 647 -23.23 -5.83 9.84
C LEU A 647 -23.28 -7.35 10.05
N GLU A 648 -24.14 -7.82 10.97
CA GLU A 648 -24.39 -9.25 11.21
C GLU A 648 -24.72 -10.04 9.93
N ALA A 649 -25.48 -9.45 9.01
CA ALA A 649 -25.82 -10.03 7.71
C ALA A 649 -24.61 -10.26 6.79
N LEU A 650 -23.48 -9.59 7.06
CA LEU A 650 -22.19 -9.82 6.41
C LEU A 650 -21.20 -10.57 7.30
N ALA A 651 -21.41 -10.54 8.63
CA ALA A 651 -20.51 -11.08 9.64
C ALA A 651 -20.71 -12.58 9.97
N GLN A 652 -21.70 -13.28 9.40
CA GLN A 652 -21.93 -14.70 9.72
C GLN A 652 -21.14 -15.68 8.83
N PRO A 653 -20.29 -16.52 9.44
CA PRO A 653 -20.31 -17.96 9.25
C PRO A 653 -21.29 -18.55 10.29
N GLN A 654 -22.54 -18.81 9.92
CA GLN A 654 -23.35 -19.73 10.72
C GLN A 654 -22.80 -21.14 10.50
N GLY A 655 -21.91 -21.55 11.39
CA GLY A 655 -21.78 -22.96 11.73
C GLY A 655 -22.97 -23.35 12.60
N ASP A 656 -24.15 -23.49 11.99
CA ASP A 656 -25.10 -24.48 12.46
C ASP A 656 -24.89 -25.69 11.56
N GLU A 657 -24.21 -26.69 12.11
CA GLU A 657 -24.13 -28.03 11.53
C GLU A 657 -25.53 -28.65 11.58
N ASP A 658 -26.38 -28.33 10.61
CA ASP A 658 -27.58 -29.12 10.35
C ASP A 658 -27.15 -30.45 9.72
N ILE A 659 -26.88 -31.43 10.59
CA ILE A 659 -26.71 -32.82 10.20
C ILE A 659 -28.06 -33.34 9.70
N VAL A 660 -28.29 -33.27 8.38
CA VAL A 660 -29.41 -33.94 7.75
C VAL A 660 -29.08 -35.43 7.66
N MET A 661 -29.59 -36.21 8.62
CA MET A 661 -29.55 -37.68 8.59
C MET A 661 -30.61 -38.18 7.59
N THR A 662 -30.22 -38.58 6.38
CA THR A 662 -31.09 -39.35 5.49
C THR A 662 -30.87 -40.84 5.72
N GLU A 663 -31.86 -41.53 6.31
CA GLU A 663 -31.89 -42.98 6.37
C GLU A 663 -32.36 -43.54 5.02
N GLU A 664 -31.44 -44.06 4.20
CA GLU A 664 -31.81 -44.97 3.11
C GLU A 664 -31.88 -46.40 3.64
N THR A 665 -33.09 -46.95 3.74
CA THR A 665 -33.34 -48.37 3.95
C THR A 665 -32.91 -49.18 2.73
N ILE A 666 -31.81 -49.93 2.84
CA ILE A 666 -31.41 -50.92 1.84
C ILE A 666 -32.07 -52.26 2.19
N GLU A 667 -33.06 -52.67 1.39
CA GLU A 667 -33.62 -54.03 1.42
C GLU A 667 -32.67 -55.04 0.75
N GLY A 668 -32.07 -55.91 1.58
CA GLY A 668 -31.77 -57.33 1.34
C GLY A 668 -30.96 -57.80 0.11
N ASN A 669 -29.82 -58.47 0.34
CA ASN A 669 -29.71 -59.94 0.26
C ASN A 669 -28.34 -60.48 0.74
N LYS A 670 -28.32 -61.78 1.01
CA LYS A 670 -27.39 -62.58 1.84
C LYS A 670 -25.91 -62.67 1.46
N ALA A 671 -25.12 -62.87 2.53
CA ALA A 671 -23.93 -63.73 2.71
C ALA A 671 -22.62 -63.36 2.01
N ASP A 672 -21.63 -62.86 2.75
CA ASP A 672 -20.54 -63.67 3.32
C ASP A 672 -19.76 -62.82 4.35
N GLY A 673 -19.07 -63.46 5.30
CA GLY A 673 -18.50 -62.81 6.46
C GLY A 673 -17.17 -62.09 6.20
N THR A 674 -17.20 -60.76 6.16
CA THR A 674 -16.05 -59.88 6.48
C THR A 674 -16.57 -58.57 7.07
N ALA A 675 -15.95 -58.10 8.15
CA ALA A 675 -16.32 -56.86 8.82
C ALA A 675 -15.88 -55.65 7.98
N ASP A 676 -16.70 -55.24 7.03
CA ASP A 676 -16.49 -54.01 6.26
C ASP A 676 -17.09 -52.82 7.00
N LYS A 677 -16.21 -51.85 7.25
CA LYS A 677 -16.55 -50.53 7.80
C LYS A 677 -17.51 -49.85 6.83
N ALA A 678 -18.77 -49.68 7.24
CA ALA A 678 -19.72 -48.83 6.56
C ALA A 678 -19.17 -47.40 6.55
N TRP A 679 -18.69 -46.95 5.39
CA TRP A 679 -18.36 -45.55 5.16
C TRP A 679 -19.67 -44.78 5.09
N VAL A 680 -19.95 -43.96 6.11
CA VAL A 680 -20.93 -42.88 5.99
C VAL A 680 -20.36 -41.91 4.98
N HIS A 681 -20.96 -41.83 3.79
CA HIS A 681 -20.68 -40.74 2.87
C HIS A 681 -21.25 -39.47 3.49
N VAL A 682 -20.42 -38.75 4.25
CA VAL A 682 -20.66 -37.34 4.57
C VAL A 682 -20.43 -36.59 3.26
N SER A 683 -21.48 -36.44 2.46
CA SER A 683 -21.48 -35.47 1.37
C SER A 683 -21.40 -34.08 2.00
N ARG A 684 -20.17 -33.56 2.14
CA ARG A 684 -19.95 -32.13 2.35
C ARG A 684 -20.42 -31.44 1.08
N SER A 685 -21.68 -31.01 1.03
CA SER A 685 -22.04 -29.90 0.15
C SER A 685 -21.33 -28.68 0.72
N SER A 686 -20.11 -28.42 0.26
CA SER A 686 -19.61 -27.05 0.24
C SER A 686 -20.54 -26.30 -0.70
N THR A 687 -21.67 -25.82 -0.20
CA THR A 687 -22.40 -24.76 -0.87
C THR A 687 -21.41 -23.61 -0.94
N GLU A 688 -20.79 -23.45 -2.11
CA GLU A 688 -19.93 -22.32 -2.43
C GLU A 688 -20.65 -21.07 -1.93
N ARG A 689 -19.93 -20.29 -1.12
CA ARG A 689 -20.45 -19.11 -0.45
C ARG A 689 -20.82 -18.09 -1.53
N GLU A 690 -22.06 -18.12 -1.99
CA GLU A 690 -22.51 -17.27 -3.09
C GLU A 690 -22.23 -15.79 -2.78
N ALA A 691 -21.58 -15.10 -3.73
CA ALA A 691 -21.34 -13.68 -3.61
C ALA A 691 -22.67 -12.93 -3.59
N SER A 692 -22.90 -12.09 -2.58
CA SER A 692 -24.14 -11.33 -2.46
C SER A 692 -23.96 -9.91 -3.01
N LEU A 693 -25.05 -9.26 -3.42
CA LEU A 693 -25.04 -7.87 -3.91
C LEU A 693 -24.38 -6.93 -2.89
N ALA A 694 -24.69 -7.12 -1.60
CA ALA A 694 -24.08 -6.33 -0.53
C ALA A 694 -22.55 -6.49 -0.51
N ARG A 695 -22.03 -7.72 -0.64
CA ARG A 695 -20.58 -7.99 -0.67
C ARG A 695 -19.91 -7.33 -1.88
N ILE A 696 -20.50 -7.48 -3.06
CA ILE A 696 -20.01 -6.86 -4.30
C ILE A 696 -19.97 -5.34 -4.13
N LEU A 697 -21.01 -4.75 -3.53
CA LEU A 697 -21.13 -3.31 -3.36
C LEU A 697 -20.09 -2.74 -2.39
N PHE A 698 -19.91 -3.33 -1.21
CA PHE A 698 -18.91 -2.89 -0.24
C PHE A 698 -17.48 -3.14 -0.73
N ALA A 699 -17.23 -4.23 -1.48
CA ALA A 699 -15.94 -4.46 -2.10
C ALA A 699 -15.66 -3.50 -3.28
N ALA A 700 -16.68 -3.13 -4.05
CA ALA A 700 -16.53 -2.15 -5.12
C ALA A 700 -16.17 -0.75 -4.59
N PHE A 701 -16.70 -0.39 -3.41
CA PHE A 701 -16.63 0.95 -2.85
C PHE A 701 -16.04 0.96 -1.44
N ASP A 702 -14.73 0.76 -1.37
CA ASP A 702 -13.88 0.96 -0.18
C ASP A 702 -13.60 2.46 0.11
N LYS A 703 -14.05 3.36 -0.77
CA LYS A 703 -13.94 4.81 -0.65
C LYS A 703 -15.30 5.49 -0.86
N CYS A 704 -15.41 6.74 -0.43
CA CYS A 704 -16.63 7.51 -0.58
C CYS A 704 -17.02 7.68 -2.06
N ILE A 705 -18.18 7.16 -2.46
CA ILE A 705 -18.69 7.27 -3.83
C ILE A 705 -18.93 8.72 -4.30
N TYR A 706 -19.00 9.67 -3.37
CA TYR A 706 -19.26 11.08 -3.69
C TYR A 706 -17.98 11.87 -3.91
N CYS A 707 -17.01 11.81 -3.00
CA CYS A 707 -15.79 12.62 -3.09
C CYS A 707 -14.49 11.83 -3.22
N GLY A 708 -14.55 10.49 -3.18
CA GLY A 708 -13.37 9.62 -3.23
C GLY A 708 -12.49 9.63 -1.98
N GLY A 709 -12.93 10.29 -0.90
CA GLY A 709 -12.23 10.30 0.38
C GLY A 709 -12.34 8.97 1.13
N ASP A 710 -11.32 8.67 1.90
CA ASP A 710 -11.23 7.47 2.73
C ASP A 710 -12.18 7.57 3.95
N PHE A 711 -12.55 6.42 4.53
CA PHE A 711 -13.56 6.29 5.59
C PHE A 711 -13.01 6.36 7.01
#